data_AF-A0A2A3TZ12-F1
#
_entry.id   AF-A0A2A3TZ12-F1
#
_cell.length_a   1.000
_cell.length_b   1.000
_cell.length_c   1.000
_cell.angle_alpha   90.00
_cell.angle_beta   90.00
_cell.angle_gamma   90.00
#
_symmetry.space_group_name_H-M   'P 1'
#
loop_
_entity.id
_entity.type
_entity.pdbx_description
1 polymer ?
#
loop_
_entity_poly.entity_id
_entity_poly.type
_entity_poly.pdbx_seq_one_letter_code
_entity_poly.pdbx_strand_id
1 'polypeptide(L)'
;MVFSRTAMVDTFDYAFAEDGSDGFNSFKDLEILVNHVSKPIAPTITESFQDVPGRYGGVFLGNSYGEKEIDIPITIMASSRDEYNRKMDNLSKALINTHDDADTQYPLRFNDQPEVVYYGHFTAIPTPTFINEGVQDCTTTLTFMLADPRGFLPQRDIKITSNEQIISPAGNTAVQPVIHIIPNTDLYYFGYTLGDQYVAVGYHVDDGSTVTDANGHVTSLEPHQELQVHDPCNSMSTWFQAGSDTQEVKIYRGENDGKATATATALMVAKDSKGHYNWGTTGKHKDFYGPVIIHQGIPKISNYWKVSMRFHHIKRMKNERAMGKVEGYLLDSNGNVCGRMGITDYAEGRYPRGYIQLGSSFNATKDKGNYLTLLYNEGGRKNNGQNNHDVKVHLTKTVKVKTTSKAKAKAKSARMYQATIQREAFKAATKKKTTSKKKKKTTKKVTKKKSGGKSKSTKVSKPTVKTKSKTIKTYVTETTYMNSDAYSNFFGEFSLERQKKTIGGKVYDNWVAEINEYNPKTGVAYSINTEGKVHIHTEKLDKSGKFGFALANVAATFMKHDIKEDLVTPKVGYYSDFETLTDLKIYTSDGSDDPDDIPHVIAHAGEEIIIDSADNTVTVAGRNVDKYVSWLSTFPSIEGDVSQEMHFTPDPANADITLEYKPAIK
;
A
#
# COMPACT_ATOMS: atom_id res chain seq x y z
N MET A 1 -19.87 -53.85 62.28
CA MET A 1 -18.44 -53.57 62.04
C MET A 1 -18.24 -52.09 62.29
N VAL A 2 -17.32 -51.71 63.19
CA VAL A 2 -17.09 -50.32 63.60
C VAL A 2 -16.44 -49.59 62.43
N PHE A 3 -17.13 -48.61 61.84
CA PHE A 3 -16.55 -47.74 60.83
C PHE A 3 -15.42 -46.92 61.48
N SER A 4 -14.18 -47.27 61.16
CA SER A 4 -13.00 -46.51 61.57
C SER A 4 -13.01 -45.14 60.90
N ARG A 5 -12.54 -44.11 61.64
CA ARG A 5 -12.25 -42.75 61.14
C ARG A 5 -11.33 -42.70 59.90
N THR A 6 -10.75 -43.83 59.48
CA THR A 6 -9.90 -43.96 58.30
C THR A 6 -10.65 -43.72 56.98
N ALA A 7 -11.96 -44.02 56.90
CA ALA A 7 -12.73 -43.93 55.64
C ALA A 7 -12.98 -42.48 55.14
N MET A 8 -12.71 -41.46 55.95
CA MET A 8 -12.86 -40.05 55.51
C MET A 8 -11.62 -39.50 54.78
N VAL A 9 -10.49 -40.21 54.79
CA VAL A 9 -9.23 -39.72 54.18
C VAL A 9 -9.15 -40.10 52.70
N ASP A 10 -9.64 -41.28 52.33
CA ASP A 10 -9.58 -41.81 50.96
C ASP A 10 -10.88 -41.52 50.22
N THR A 11 -11.06 -40.28 49.78
CA THR A 11 -12.18 -39.85 48.93
C THR A 11 -11.68 -38.84 47.90
N PHE A 12 -12.42 -38.64 46.80
CA PHE A 12 -12.14 -37.58 45.83
C PHE A 12 -13.37 -36.69 45.65
N ASP A 13 -13.11 -35.43 45.31
CA ASP A 13 -14.12 -34.49 44.82
C ASP A 13 -13.90 -34.25 43.33
N TYR A 14 -14.96 -34.17 42.54
CA TYR A 14 -14.91 -33.99 41.09
C TYR A 14 -15.94 -32.97 40.59
N ALA A 15 -15.60 -32.31 39.49
CA ALA A 15 -16.44 -31.33 38.78
C ALA A 15 -16.95 -30.18 39.68
N PHE A 16 -16.11 -29.75 40.64
CA PHE A 16 -16.40 -28.62 41.53
C PHE A 16 -15.94 -27.28 40.92
N ALA A 17 -16.60 -26.19 41.27
CA ALA A 17 -16.12 -24.84 40.98
C ALA A 17 -14.87 -24.50 41.81
N GLU A 18 -14.11 -23.47 41.44
CA GLU A 18 -12.85 -23.15 42.13
C GLU A 18 -13.01 -22.79 43.61
N ASP A 19 -14.19 -22.33 44.04
CA ASP A 19 -14.53 -22.10 45.46
C ASP A 19 -14.92 -23.39 46.22
N GLY A 20 -14.93 -24.53 45.52
CA GLY A 20 -15.32 -25.84 46.04
C GLY A 20 -16.83 -26.11 46.00
N SER A 21 -17.65 -25.27 45.36
CA SER A 21 -19.09 -25.50 45.18
C SER A 21 -19.39 -26.42 43.99
N ASP A 22 -20.65 -26.85 43.85
CA ASP A 22 -21.20 -27.44 42.62
C ASP A 22 -20.57 -28.72 42.04
N GLY A 23 -19.79 -29.46 42.84
CA GLY A 23 -19.28 -30.80 42.50
C GLY A 23 -19.93 -31.94 43.28
N PHE A 24 -19.34 -33.13 43.18
CA PHE A 24 -19.73 -34.28 43.99
C PHE A 24 -18.53 -34.97 44.65
N ASN A 25 -18.77 -35.51 45.84
CA ASN A 25 -17.82 -36.30 46.61
C ASN A 25 -18.09 -37.79 46.43
N SER A 26 -17.02 -38.56 46.21
CA SER A 26 -17.09 -40.00 45.97
C SER A 26 -17.84 -40.77 47.07
N PHE A 27 -17.67 -40.40 48.34
CA PHE A 27 -18.33 -41.11 49.44
C PHE A 27 -19.72 -40.53 49.76
N LYS A 28 -19.84 -39.21 49.88
CA LYS A 28 -21.10 -38.58 50.33
C LYS A 28 -22.21 -38.67 49.29
N ASP A 29 -21.86 -38.52 48.01
CA ASP A 29 -22.86 -38.38 46.94
C ASP A 29 -22.98 -39.65 46.09
N LEU A 30 -21.85 -40.33 45.84
CA LEU A 30 -21.83 -41.57 45.05
C LEU A 30 -21.87 -42.85 45.90
N GLU A 31 -21.71 -42.75 47.22
CA GLU A 31 -21.67 -43.88 48.16
C GLU A 31 -20.58 -44.93 47.80
N ILE A 32 -19.46 -44.50 47.21
CA ILE A 32 -18.33 -45.36 46.84
C ILE A 32 -17.14 -45.15 47.77
N LEU A 33 -16.44 -46.25 48.08
CA LEU A 33 -15.19 -46.20 48.81
C LEU A 33 -14.04 -46.11 47.83
N VAL A 34 -13.17 -45.11 47.99
CA VAL A 34 -11.94 -45.03 47.22
C VAL A 34 -10.88 -45.84 47.97
N ASN A 35 -10.25 -46.77 47.28
CA ASN A 35 -9.11 -47.52 47.81
C ASN A 35 -7.82 -46.70 47.61
N HIS A 36 -6.67 -47.21 48.06
CA HIS A 36 -5.40 -46.51 47.91
C HIS A 36 -5.09 -46.13 46.45
N VAL A 37 -4.99 -44.83 46.16
CA VAL A 37 -4.67 -44.28 44.84
C VAL A 37 -3.16 -44.08 44.73
N SER A 38 -2.50 -44.87 43.89
CA SER A 38 -1.08 -44.68 43.56
C SER A 38 -0.94 -43.70 42.41
N LYS A 39 -0.71 -42.42 42.71
CA LYS A 39 -0.53 -41.35 41.71
C LYS A 39 0.80 -41.56 40.94
N PRO A 40 0.79 -41.70 39.61
CA PRO A 40 2.03 -41.86 38.85
C PRO A 40 2.92 -40.62 38.94
N ILE A 41 4.22 -40.85 39.14
CA ILE A 41 5.23 -39.79 39.33
C ILE A 41 5.59 -39.10 38.01
N ALA A 42 5.33 -39.76 36.87
CA ALA A 42 5.63 -39.21 35.55
C ALA A 42 4.47 -39.47 34.58
N PRO A 43 4.22 -38.56 33.63
CA PRO A 43 3.37 -38.84 32.48
C PRO A 43 4.04 -39.84 31.52
N THR A 44 3.35 -40.16 30.43
CA THR A 44 3.95 -40.90 29.32
C THR A 44 5.16 -40.15 28.76
N ILE A 45 6.35 -40.78 28.77
CA ILE A 45 7.59 -40.18 28.23
C ILE A 45 7.90 -40.84 26.90
N THR A 46 7.98 -40.03 25.84
CA THR A 46 8.42 -40.48 24.51
C THR A 46 9.77 -39.86 24.19
N GLU A 47 10.77 -40.71 23.96
CA GLU A 47 12.10 -40.27 23.55
C GLU A 47 12.14 -39.93 22.05
N SER A 48 12.77 -38.81 21.71
CA SER A 48 13.15 -38.46 20.35
C SER A 48 14.60 -38.84 20.12
N PHE A 49 14.83 -39.85 19.28
CA PHE A 49 16.15 -40.40 19.00
C PHE A 49 16.36 -40.57 17.50
N GLN A 50 17.52 -40.15 17.00
CA GLN A 50 17.90 -40.31 15.60
C GLN A 50 19.08 -41.24 15.44
N ASP A 51 18.86 -42.37 14.77
CA ASP A 51 19.93 -43.27 14.36
C ASP A 51 20.75 -42.68 13.22
N VAL A 52 22.08 -42.69 13.38
CA VAL A 52 23.02 -42.23 12.34
C VAL A 52 23.76 -43.45 11.78
N PRO A 53 23.54 -43.81 10.49
CA PRO A 53 24.19 -44.98 9.89
C PRO A 53 25.72 -44.92 9.97
N GLY A 54 26.34 -45.99 10.47
CA GLY A 54 27.80 -46.12 10.56
C GLY A 54 28.44 -45.52 11.82
N ARG A 55 27.66 -44.94 12.74
CA ARG A 55 28.12 -44.48 14.07
C ARG A 55 27.66 -45.45 15.15
N TYR A 56 28.50 -45.68 16.16
CA TYR A 56 28.06 -46.37 17.38
C TYR A 56 27.19 -45.41 18.20
N GLY A 57 25.89 -45.73 18.33
CA GLY A 57 24.88 -44.89 18.98
C GLY A 57 24.29 -43.81 18.08
N GLY A 58 23.04 -43.46 18.33
CA GLY A 58 22.32 -42.35 17.71
C GLY A 58 22.47 -41.04 18.47
N VAL A 59 21.70 -40.04 18.05
CA VAL A 59 21.66 -38.71 18.65
C VAL A 59 20.35 -38.57 19.44
N PHE A 60 20.46 -38.30 20.74
CA PHE A 60 19.32 -37.95 21.60
C PHE A 60 18.89 -36.52 21.29
N LEU A 61 17.62 -36.35 20.92
CA LEU A 61 17.01 -35.08 20.52
C LEU A 61 16.04 -34.53 21.59
N GLY A 62 15.92 -35.20 22.74
CA GLY A 62 15.06 -34.79 23.85
C GLY A 62 13.91 -35.74 24.13
N ASN A 63 13.15 -35.45 25.19
CA ASN A 63 11.94 -36.18 25.56
C ASN A 63 10.70 -35.31 25.32
N SER A 64 9.62 -35.95 24.90
CA SER A 64 8.26 -35.39 24.93
C SER A 64 7.48 -36.00 26.08
N TYR A 65 6.80 -35.16 26.85
CA TYR A 65 5.93 -35.57 27.95
C TYR A 65 4.49 -35.49 27.48
N GLY A 66 3.82 -36.64 27.45
CA GLY A 66 2.42 -36.76 27.04
C GLY A 66 1.44 -36.67 28.21
N GLU A 67 0.28 -37.26 28.00
CA GLU A 67 -0.80 -37.33 29.00
C GLU A 67 -0.37 -38.15 30.23
N LYS A 68 -1.02 -37.86 31.37
CA LYS A 68 -0.89 -38.64 32.61
C LYS A 68 -2.20 -39.34 32.92
N GLU A 69 -2.10 -40.63 33.23
CA GLU A 69 -3.21 -41.46 33.66
C GLU A 69 -3.16 -41.62 35.19
N ILE A 70 -4.31 -41.55 35.86
CA ILE A 70 -4.44 -41.87 37.29
C ILE A 70 -5.49 -42.96 37.44
N ASP A 71 -5.05 -44.10 37.94
CA ASP A 71 -5.92 -45.23 38.30
C ASP A 71 -6.50 -45.02 39.71
N ILE A 72 -7.82 -44.93 39.78
CA ILE A 72 -8.58 -44.73 41.01
C ILE A 72 -9.33 -46.04 41.33
N PRO A 73 -8.72 -46.95 42.11
CA PRO A 73 -9.38 -48.17 42.53
C PRO A 73 -10.52 -47.85 43.50
N ILE A 74 -11.70 -48.41 43.26
CA ILE A 74 -12.89 -48.18 44.09
C ILE A 74 -13.53 -49.50 44.54
N THR A 75 -14.23 -49.44 45.67
CA THR A 75 -15.07 -50.51 46.20
C THR A 75 -16.49 -50.01 46.35
N ILE A 76 -17.45 -50.74 45.80
CA ILE A 76 -18.88 -50.44 45.90
C ILE A 76 -19.49 -51.52 46.78
N MET A 77 -19.92 -51.13 47.98
CA MET A 77 -20.60 -52.02 48.91
C MET A 77 -22.11 -51.88 48.74
N ALA A 78 -22.82 -53.00 48.59
CA ALA A 78 -24.27 -52.99 48.40
C ALA A 78 -24.91 -54.18 49.13
N SER A 79 -25.98 -53.90 49.88
CA SER A 79 -26.69 -54.92 50.64
C SER A 79 -27.74 -55.67 49.79
N SER A 80 -28.08 -55.12 48.62
CA SER A 80 -29.07 -55.69 47.70
C SER A 80 -28.74 -55.36 46.23
N ARG A 81 -29.33 -56.12 45.29
CA ARG A 81 -29.14 -55.90 43.85
C ARG A 81 -29.69 -54.53 43.40
N ASP A 82 -30.79 -54.07 44.00
CA ASP A 82 -31.38 -52.78 43.66
C ASP A 82 -30.49 -51.61 44.12
N GLU A 83 -29.88 -51.73 45.30
CA GLU A 83 -28.90 -50.76 45.80
C GLU A 83 -27.66 -50.71 44.89
N TYR A 84 -27.14 -51.87 44.49
CA TYR A 84 -26.05 -51.97 43.52
C TYR A 84 -26.38 -51.25 42.20
N ASN A 85 -27.55 -51.53 41.62
CA ASN A 85 -27.98 -50.91 40.36
C ASN A 85 -28.12 -49.38 40.49
N ARG A 86 -28.65 -48.90 41.63
CA ARG A 86 -28.75 -47.46 41.91
C ARG A 86 -27.37 -46.80 41.97
N LYS A 87 -26.41 -47.41 42.69
CA LYS A 87 -25.03 -46.88 42.79
C LYS A 87 -24.34 -46.85 41.43
N MET A 88 -24.55 -47.88 40.61
CA MET A 88 -24.01 -47.93 39.24
C MET A 88 -24.62 -46.86 38.32
N ASP A 89 -25.93 -46.63 38.41
CA ASP A 89 -26.62 -45.59 37.63
C ASP A 89 -26.13 -44.19 38.05
N ASN A 90 -25.95 -43.94 39.36
CA ASN A 90 -25.39 -42.69 39.87
C ASN A 90 -23.94 -42.48 39.40
N LEU A 91 -23.10 -43.52 39.47
CA LEU A 91 -21.71 -43.47 39.01
C LEU A 91 -21.63 -43.15 37.51
N SER A 92 -22.46 -43.83 36.72
CA SER A 92 -22.57 -43.60 35.26
C SER A 92 -23.02 -42.17 34.96
N LYS A 93 -24.04 -41.65 35.66
CA LYS A 93 -24.53 -40.29 35.45
C LYS A 93 -23.52 -39.21 35.83
N ALA A 94 -22.69 -39.47 36.83
CA ALA A 94 -21.75 -38.50 37.37
C ALA A 94 -20.43 -38.44 36.60
N LEU A 95 -19.95 -39.57 36.07
CA LEU A 95 -18.61 -39.67 35.47
C LEU A 95 -18.59 -39.73 33.94
N ILE A 96 -19.72 -40.05 33.30
CA ILE A 96 -19.80 -40.10 31.84
C ILE A 96 -20.23 -38.73 31.32
N ASN A 97 -19.30 -38.05 30.64
CA ASN A 97 -19.60 -36.78 29.98
C ASN A 97 -20.74 -36.95 28.96
N THR A 98 -21.64 -35.98 28.93
CA THR A 98 -22.73 -35.94 27.96
C THR A 98 -22.25 -35.33 26.64
N HIS A 99 -23.08 -35.38 25.59
CA HIS A 99 -22.73 -34.79 24.29
C HIS A 99 -22.43 -33.29 24.36
N ASP A 100 -23.03 -32.58 25.33
CA ASP A 100 -22.86 -31.14 25.49
C ASP A 100 -21.52 -30.77 26.15
N ASP A 101 -20.78 -31.76 26.70
CA ASP A 101 -19.51 -31.58 27.45
C ASP A 101 -18.33 -32.37 26.83
N ALA A 102 -18.39 -32.65 25.53
CA ALA A 102 -17.44 -33.55 24.87
C ALA A 102 -15.97 -33.08 24.94
N ASP A 103 -15.74 -31.76 25.03
CA ASP A 103 -14.41 -31.14 25.04
C ASP A 103 -14.02 -30.57 26.42
N THR A 104 -14.79 -30.88 27.46
CA THR A 104 -14.61 -30.30 28.80
C THR A 104 -13.75 -31.19 29.70
N GLN A 105 -12.69 -30.61 30.27
CA GLN A 105 -11.94 -31.20 31.39
C GLN A 105 -12.42 -30.61 32.71
N TYR A 106 -12.59 -31.48 33.70
CA TYR A 106 -13.12 -31.14 35.00
C TYR A 106 -12.04 -31.24 36.08
N PRO A 107 -12.13 -30.41 37.13
CA PRO A 107 -11.23 -30.49 38.26
C PRO A 107 -11.52 -31.73 39.12
N LEU A 108 -10.45 -32.39 39.55
CA LEU A 108 -10.41 -33.51 40.48
C LEU A 108 -9.44 -33.17 41.61
N ARG A 109 -9.85 -33.33 42.86
CA ARG A 109 -8.93 -33.30 44.01
C ARG A 109 -9.11 -34.54 44.87
N PHE A 110 -8.03 -35.00 45.46
CA PHE A 110 -8.05 -36.10 46.41
C PHE A 110 -7.98 -35.54 47.83
N ASN A 111 -8.75 -36.09 48.76
CA ASN A 111 -8.81 -35.57 50.12
C ASN A 111 -7.55 -35.87 50.96
N ASP A 112 -6.62 -36.68 50.43
CA ASP A 112 -5.27 -36.84 50.97
C ASP A 112 -4.32 -35.68 50.61
N GLN A 113 -4.66 -34.90 49.57
CA GLN A 113 -3.96 -33.69 49.10
C GLN A 113 -4.98 -32.65 48.60
N PRO A 114 -5.82 -32.08 49.50
CA PRO A 114 -6.98 -31.26 49.12
C PRO A 114 -6.61 -29.95 48.43
N GLU A 115 -5.37 -29.48 48.57
CA GLU A 115 -4.83 -28.29 47.92
C GLU A 115 -4.41 -28.51 46.45
N VAL A 116 -4.29 -29.76 45.99
CA VAL A 116 -3.88 -30.06 44.62
C VAL A 116 -5.11 -30.38 43.78
N VAL A 117 -5.26 -29.63 42.69
CA VAL A 117 -6.32 -29.83 41.69
C VAL A 117 -5.72 -30.35 40.40
N TYR A 118 -6.26 -31.46 39.91
CA TYR A 118 -5.94 -32.07 38.62
C TYR A 118 -7.06 -31.78 37.64
N TYR A 119 -6.74 -31.40 36.40
CA TYR A 119 -7.75 -31.21 35.35
C TYR A 119 -7.70 -32.37 34.37
N GLY A 120 -8.85 -32.97 34.10
CA GLY A 120 -8.92 -34.14 33.25
C GLY A 120 -10.34 -34.65 33.06
N HIS A 121 -10.46 -35.89 32.60
CA HIS A 121 -11.73 -36.57 32.40
C HIS A 121 -11.58 -38.08 32.61
N PHE A 122 -12.68 -38.78 32.88
CA PHE A 122 -12.66 -40.24 32.98
C PHE A 122 -12.69 -40.88 31.59
N THR A 123 -11.74 -41.77 31.30
CA THR A 123 -11.65 -42.50 30.02
C THR A 123 -12.17 -43.93 30.11
N ALA A 124 -12.17 -44.52 31.30
CA ALA A 124 -12.70 -45.85 31.52
C ALA A 124 -13.45 -45.98 32.85
N ILE A 125 -14.62 -46.60 32.77
CA ILE A 125 -15.38 -47.13 33.92
C ILE A 125 -15.56 -48.64 33.65
N PRO A 126 -14.55 -49.47 33.98
CA PRO A 126 -14.56 -50.89 33.63
C PRO A 126 -15.66 -51.67 34.34
N THR A 127 -16.08 -52.79 33.74
CA THR A 127 -17.04 -53.71 34.34
C THR A 127 -16.60 -54.14 35.74
N PRO A 128 -17.42 -53.91 36.77
CA PRO A 128 -17.08 -54.27 38.15
C PRO A 128 -16.93 -55.78 38.35
N THR A 129 -15.96 -56.16 39.19
CA THR A 129 -15.73 -57.55 39.60
C THR A 129 -16.28 -57.76 41.01
N PHE A 130 -17.20 -58.73 41.18
CA PHE A 130 -17.76 -59.06 42.51
C PHE A 130 -16.70 -59.70 43.40
N ILE A 131 -16.67 -59.29 44.68
CA ILE A 131 -15.62 -59.69 45.63
C ILE A 131 -15.78 -61.15 46.06
N ASN A 132 -17.02 -61.61 46.25
CA ASN A 132 -17.33 -63.01 46.58
C ASN A 132 -18.58 -63.47 45.82
N GLU A 133 -18.78 -64.79 45.72
CA GLU A 133 -20.02 -65.35 45.20
C GLU A 133 -21.20 -65.07 46.16
N GLY A 134 -22.33 -64.60 45.62
CA GLY A 134 -23.56 -64.39 46.37
C GLY A 134 -23.67 -63.05 47.12
N VAL A 135 -22.64 -62.21 47.11
CA VAL A 135 -22.68 -60.81 47.61
C VAL A 135 -22.75 -59.82 46.45
N GLN A 136 -23.25 -58.61 46.71
CA GLN A 136 -23.33 -57.54 45.70
C GLN A 136 -22.15 -56.56 45.77
N ASP A 137 -21.21 -56.78 46.69
CA ASP A 137 -20.01 -55.98 46.82
C ASP A 137 -19.07 -56.24 45.64
N CYS A 138 -18.58 -55.17 45.03
CA CYS A 138 -17.72 -55.26 43.86
C CYS A 138 -16.59 -54.23 43.90
N THR A 139 -15.57 -54.46 43.07
CA THR A 139 -14.46 -53.53 42.87
C THR A 139 -14.23 -53.27 41.39
N THR A 140 -13.77 -52.07 41.06
CA THR A 140 -13.32 -51.68 39.72
C THR A 140 -12.28 -50.57 39.88
N THR A 141 -11.59 -50.23 38.79
CA THR A 141 -10.62 -49.14 38.75
C THR A 141 -11.09 -48.12 37.73
N LEU A 142 -11.39 -46.91 38.18
CA LEU A 142 -11.71 -45.80 37.30
C LEU A 142 -10.41 -45.23 36.73
N THR A 143 -10.38 -44.92 35.45
CA THR A 143 -9.20 -44.33 34.80
C THR A 143 -9.46 -42.86 34.53
N PHE A 144 -8.64 -41.99 35.13
CA PHE A 144 -8.70 -40.54 34.95
C PHE A 144 -7.53 -40.05 34.11
N MET A 145 -7.80 -39.37 33.00
CA MET A 145 -6.79 -38.90 32.06
C MET A 145 -6.63 -37.39 32.15
N LEU A 146 -5.38 -36.96 32.31
CA LEU A 146 -4.98 -35.56 32.37
C LEU A 146 -4.27 -35.19 31.07
N ALA A 147 -4.82 -34.25 30.33
CA ALA A 147 -4.14 -33.69 29.16
C ALA A 147 -2.94 -32.83 29.57
N ASP A 148 -3.11 -32.02 30.63
CA ASP A 148 -2.00 -31.40 31.33
C ASP A 148 -1.59 -32.31 32.50
N PRO A 149 -0.41 -32.94 32.45
CA PRO A 149 -0.03 -33.95 33.43
C PRO A 149 0.27 -33.38 34.83
N ARG A 150 0.21 -32.06 35.01
CA ARG A 150 0.54 -31.37 36.26
C ARG A 150 -0.64 -31.30 37.22
N GLY A 151 -0.34 -31.27 38.52
CA GLY A 151 -1.30 -30.86 39.56
C GLY A 151 -1.14 -29.39 39.88
N PHE A 152 -2.23 -28.65 40.06
CA PHE A 152 -2.21 -27.21 40.31
C PHE A 152 -2.54 -26.90 41.77
N LEU A 153 -1.75 -26.02 42.37
CA LEU A 153 -1.96 -25.46 43.70
C LEU A 153 -2.83 -24.21 43.62
N PRO A 154 -3.31 -23.67 44.76
CA PRO A 154 -4.06 -22.42 44.77
C PRO A 154 -3.25 -21.29 44.14
N GLN A 155 -3.94 -20.44 43.38
CA GLN A 155 -3.37 -19.26 42.74
C GLN A 155 -2.63 -18.38 43.76
N ARG A 156 -1.55 -17.76 43.30
CA ARG A 156 -0.74 -16.85 44.09
C ARG A 156 -0.41 -15.59 43.31
N ASP A 157 -0.35 -14.50 44.07
CA ASP A 157 0.01 -13.20 43.54
C ASP A 157 1.31 -12.73 44.22
N ILE A 158 2.21 -12.16 43.43
CA ILE A 158 3.44 -11.53 43.90
C ILE A 158 3.37 -10.05 43.54
N LYS A 159 3.40 -9.20 44.57
CA LYS A 159 3.57 -7.77 44.38
C LYS A 159 5.02 -7.49 43.97
N ILE A 160 5.21 -6.84 42.84
CA ILE A 160 6.54 -6.41 42.40
C ILE A 160 6.83 -5.05 43.04
N THR A 161 7.97 -4.95 43.73
CA THR A 161 8.32 -3.76 44.53
C THR A 161 9.69 -3.16 44.17
N SER A 162 10.43 -3.85 43.31
CA SER A 162 11.74 -3.45 42.81
C SER A 162 11.77 -3.70 41.31
N ASN A 163 12.46 -2.82 40.58
CA ASN A 163 12.64 -2.97 39.14
C ASN A 163 13.30 -4.32 38.81
N GLU A 164 14.43 -4.61 39.47
CA GLU A 164 15.02 -5.95 39.53
C GLU A 164 14.40 -6.68 40.73
N GLN A 165 13.45 -7.57 40.47
CA GLN A 165 12.74 -8.34 41.47
C GLN A 165 13.17 -9.81 41.41
N ILE A 166 13.67 -10.33 42.53
CA ILE A 166 13.84 -11.77 42.71
C ILE A 166 12.49 -12.36 43.15
N ILE A 167 12.02 -13.36 42.41
CA ILE A 167 10.84 -14.16 42.73
C ILE A 167 11.25 -15.59 43.04
N SER A 168 10.47 -16.26 43.90
CA SER A 168 10.60 -17.69 44.18
C SER A 168 9.22 -18.34 44.10
N PRO A 169 8.75 -18.68 42.89
CA PRO A 169 7.44 -19.27 42.69
C PRO A 169 7.29 -20.60 43.43
N ALA A 170 6.11 -20.86 43.99
CA ALA A 170 5.81 -22.16 44.58
C ALA A 170 5.65 -23.25 43.50
N GLY A 171 5.58 -24.52 43.92
CA GLY A 171 5.50 -25.67 43.01
C GLY A 171 6.88 -26.21 42.64
N ASN A 172 6.97 -27.13 41.68
CA ASN A 172 8.24 -27.77 41.28
C ASN A 172 8.40 -27.90 39.74
N THR A 173 7.62 -27.12 39.00
CA THR A 173 7.61 -27.11 37.54
C THR A 173 7.28 -25.71 37.00
N ALA A 174 7.64 -25.48 35.75
CA ALA A 174 7.32 -24.28 35.00
C ALA A 174 5.81 -24.03 34.90
N VAL A 175 5.41 -22.77 35.05
CA VAL A 175 4.04 -22.28 34.84
C VAL A 175 4.04 -20.95 34.10
N GLN A 176 2.97 -20.67 33.38
CA GLN A 176 2.77 -19.42 32.64
C GLN A 176 2.23 -18.34 33.59
N PRO A 177 2.92 -17.20 33.78
CA PRO A 177 2.41 -16.11 34.60
C PRO A 177 1.48 -15.17 33.80
N VAL A 178 0.61 -14.49 34.53
CA VAL A 178 -0.16 -13.34 34.06
C VAL A 178 0.34 -12.10 34.81
N ILE A 179 0.74 -11.05 34.09
CA ILE A 179 1.30 -9.84 34.68
C ILE A 179 0.34 -8.68 34.49
N HIS A 180 -0.02 -8.07 35.61
CA HIS A 180 -0.86 -6.88 35.68
C HIS A 180 0.02 -5.67 35.93
N ILE A 181 -0.12 -4.63 35.10
CA ILE A 181 0.57 -3.34 35.25
C ILE A 181 -0.48 -2.23 35.21
N ILE A 182 -0.53 -1.39 36.25
CA ILE A 182 -1.33 -0.17 36.27
C ILE A 182 -0.36 1.02 36.37
N PRO A 183 -0.13 1.76 35.29
CA PRO A 183 0.89 2.79 35.25
C PRO A 183 0.41 4.10 35.91
N ASN A 184 1.33 4.83 36.54
CA ASN A 184 1.04 6.16 37.12
C ASN A 184 1.15 7.29 36.08
N THR A 185 1.71 7.01 34.90
CA THR A 185 1.90 7.95 33.79
C THR A 185 1.55 7.28 32.46
N ASP A 186 1.39 8.08 31.40
CA ASP A 186 1.17 7.58 30.06
C ASP A 186 2.41 6.83 29.54
N LEU A 187 2.21 5.62 29.01
CA LEU A 187 3.27 4.74 28.53
C LEU A 187 3.25 4.59 27.00
N TYR A 188 4.44 4.58 26.43
CA TYR A 188 4.70 4.29 25.01
C TYR A 188 5.38 2.93 24.82
N TYR A 189 5.92 2.39 25.92
CA TYR A 189 6.59 1.11 25.99
C TYR A 189 6.36 0.47 27.37
N PHE A 190 6.16 -0.85 27.40
CA PHE A 190 6.12 -1.63 28.64
C PHE A 190 6.51 -3.09 28.37
N GLY A 191 6.86 -3.82 29.42
CA GLY A 191 7.31 -5.20 29.30
C GLY A 191 8.07 -5.69 30.52
N TYR A 192 8.68 -6.86 30.38
CA TYR A 192 9.56 -7.44 31.39
C TYR A 192 10.58 -8.38 30.74
N THR A 193 11.68 -8.63 31.45
CA THR A 193 12.71 -9.61 31.07
C THR A 193 12.87 -10.65 32.19
N LEU A 194 13.21 -11.87 31.79
CA LEU A 194 13.55 -13.00 32.66
C LEU A 194 14.78 -13.69 32.04
N GLY A 195 15.97 -13.36 32.53
CA GLY A 195 17.23 -13.77 31.90
C GLY A 195 17.34 -13.27 30.46
N ASP A 196 17.57 -14.19 29.50
CA ASP A 196 17.65 -13.88 28.06
C ASP A 196 16.27 -13.82 27.37
N GLN A 197 15.19 -14.11 28.10
CA GLN A 197 13.82 -14.12 27.60
C GLN A 197 13.08 -12.83 28.00
N TYR A 198 12.08 -12.42 27.22
CA TYR A 198 11.36 -11.18 27.49
C TYR A 198 9.99 -11.10 26.84
N VAL A 199 9.19 -10.15 27.32
CA VAL A 199 8.04 -9.59 26.60
C VAL A 199 8.24 -8.10 26.53
N ALA A 200 8.15 -7.54 25.33
CA ALA A 200 8.32 -6.11 25.13
C ALA A 200 7.24 -5.59 24.18
N VAL A 201 6.58 -4.50 24.57
CA VAL A 201 5.44 -3.92 23.86
C VAL A 201 5.72 -2.45 23.63
N GLY A 202 5.73 -2.03 22.37
CA GLY A 202 6.08 -0.66 21.98
C GLY A 202 6.32 -0.53 20.48
N TYR A 203 6.56 0.70 20.03
CA TYR A 203 6.93 0.97 18.65
C TYR A 203 8.40 0.59 18.42
N HIS A 204 8.68 -0.11 17.32
CA HIS A 204 10.06 -0.30 16.85
C HIS A 204 11.03 -0.92 17.88
N VAL A 205 10.52 -1.73 18.82
CA VAL A 205 11.29 -2.29 19.94
C VAL A 205 12.54 -3.05 19.47
N ASP A 206 12.48 -3.66 18.29
CA ASP A 206 13.51 -4.60 17.80
C ASP A 206 14.50 -3.99 16.80
N ASP A 207 14.31 -2.74 16.36
CA ASP A 207 15.13 -2.14 15.30
C ASP A 207 16.18 -1.13 15.81
N GLY A 208 16.18 -0.85 17.11
CA GLY A 208 17.12 0.07 17.77
C GLY A 208 16.87 1.56 17.45
N SER A 209 15.74 1.92 16.85
CA SER A 209 15.36 3.30 16.50
C SER A 209 14.62 4.04 17.62
N THR A 210 14.17 3.32 18.65
CA THR A 210 13.57 3.86 19.87
C THR A 210 14.55 3.74 21.04
N VAL A 211 14.85 4.87 21.69
CA VAL A 211 15.54 4.86 22.98
C VAL A 211 14.49 5.10 24.06
N THR A 212 14.18 4.08 24.85
CA THR A 212 13.26 4.17 25.98
C THR A 212 14.02 4.35 27.29
N ASP A 213 13.47 5.15 28.20
CA ASP A 213 13.96 5.18 29.58
C ASP A 213 13.41 3.98 30.38
N ALA A 214 13.91 3.80 31.60
CA ALA A 214 13.46 2.74 32.51
C ALA A 214 11.97 2.83 32.90
N ASN A 215 11.28 3.91 32.53
CA ASN A 215 9.86 4.15 32.81
C ASN A 215 8.98 3.96 31.58
N GLY A 216 9.54 3.47 30.46
CA GLY A 216 8.77 3.24 29.24
C GLY A 216 8.43 4.51 28.45
N HIS A 217 9.12 5.63 28.71
CA HIS A 217 9.01 6.84 27.89
C HIS A 217 10.05 6.82 26.77
N VAL A 218 9.64 7.25 25.57
CA VAL A 218 10.56 7.41 24.43
C VAL A 218 11.37 8.70 24.62
N THR A 219 12.69 8.56 24.72
CA THR A 219 13.66 9.68 24.88
C THR A 219 14.31 10.12 23.57
N SER A 220 14.29 9.28 22.53
CA SER A 220 14.73 9.59 21.17
C SER A 220 14.03 8.66 20.16
N LEU A 221 13.67 9.19 18.99
CA LEU A 221 13.02 8.46 17.89
C LEU A 221 13.56 8.95 16.54
N GLU A 222 13.97 8.02 15.66
CA GLU A 222 14.17 8.34 14.24
C GLU A 222 12.86 8.19 13.46
N PRO A 223 12.43 9.18 12.67
CA PRO A 223 11.16 9.11 11.94
C PRO A 223 11.24 8.14 10.75
N HIS A 224 10.16 7.37 10.50
CA HIS A 224 9.98 6.49 9.33
C HIS A 224 10.31 7.18 8.00
N GLN A 225 10.04 8.48 7.89
CA GLN A 225 10.41 9.31 6.75
C GLN A 225 11.18 10.56 7.20
N GLU A 226 12.37 10.75 6.63
CA GLU A 226 13.18 11.96 6.82
C GLU A 226 13.22 12.76 5.52
N LEU A 227 12.76 14.01 5.58
CA LEU A 227 12.75 14.92 4.43
C LEU A 227 14.19 15.30 4.04
N GLN A 228 14.63 14.86 2.86
CA GLN A 228 15.96 15.14 2.32
C GLN A 228 15.98 16.38 1.42
N VAL A 229 14.93 16.54 0.62
CA VAL A 229 14.80 17.62 -0.35
C VAL A 229 13.40 18.18 -0.27
N HIS A 230 13.28 19.49 -0.11
CA HIS A 230 12.08 20.25 -0.43
C HIS A 230 12.46 21.41 -1.35
N ASP A 231 12.14 21.27 -2.63
CA ASP A 231 12.36 22.30 -3.63
C ASP A 231 11.01 22.89 -4.06
N PRO A 232 10.74 24.17 -3.74
CA PRO A 232 9.49 24.84 -4.14
C PRO A 232 9.43 25.14 -5.66
N CYS A 233 10.45 24.74 -6.42
CA CYS A 233 10.52 24.85 -7.88
C CYS A 233 10.41 26.30 -8.38
N ASN A 234 10.89 27.27 -7.60
CA ASN A 234 10.83 28.70 -7.94
C ASN A 234 12.15 29.26 -8.47
N SER A 235 13.16 28.41 -8.65
CA SER A 235 14.51 28.78 -9.09
C SER A 235 15.15 27.65 -9.90
N MET A 236 15.99 28.00 -10.87
CA MET A 236 16.85 27.05 -11.58
C MET A 236 18.13 26.72 -10.79
N SER A 237 18.36 27.28 -9.60
CA SER A 237 19.62 27.10 -8.86
C SER A 237 19.93 25.64 -8.52
N THR A 238 18.89 24.86 -8.25
CA THR A 238 18.92 23.43 -7.89
C THR A 238 18.69 22.53 -9.10
N TRP A 239 18.54 23.10 -10.31
CA TRP A 239 18.21 22.38 -11.53
C TRP A 239 19.17 22.72 -12.66
N PHE A 240 19.56 21.75 -13.46
CA PHE A 240 20.36 21.98 -14.65
C PHE A 240 19.75 21.31 -15.87
N GLN A 241 20.03 21.86 -17.05
CA GLN A 241 19.54 21.32 -18.31
C GLN A 241 20.30 20.02 -18.63
N ALA A 242 19.58 18.93 -18.89
CA ALA A 242 20.16 17.69 -19.37
C ALA A 242 20.81 17.88 -20.76
N GLY A 243 21.87 17.13 -21.04
CA GLY A 243 22.59 17.19 -22.32
C GLY A 243 23.91 16.44 -22.29
N SER A 244 24.58 16.37 -23.45
CA SER A 244 25.82 15.60 -23.66
C SER A 244 26.96 15.96 -22.70
N ASP A 245 27.06 17.24 -22.34
CA ASP A 245 28.12 17.77 -21.47
C ASP A 245 27.77 17.66 -19.98
N THR A 246 26.59 17.10 -19.68
CA THR A 246 26.07 16.87 -18.32
C THR A 246 25.65 15.41 -18.20
N GLN A 247 24.37 15.15 -17.95
CA GLN A 247 23.77 13.83 -17.95
C GLN A 247 22.63 13.80 -18.98
N GLU A 248 22.60 12.76 -19.80
CA GLU A 248 21.45 12.47 -20.66
C GLU A 248 20.42 11.63 -19.91
N VAL A 249 19.14 12.00 -20.04
CA VAL A 249 18.02 11.21 -19.49
C VAL A 249 17.18 10.73 -20.65
N LYS A 250 16.98 9.41 -20.73
CA LYS A 250 16.18 8.78 -21.78
C LYS A 250 14.69 8.96 -21.48
N ILE A 251 14.05 9.90 -22.17
CA ILE A 251 12.62 10.17 -22.01
C ILE A 251 11.79 9.21 -22.86
N TYR A 252 10.74 8.65 -22.27
CA TYR A 252 9.83 7.77 -23.01
C TYR A 252 9.01 8.56 -24.02
N ARG A 253 9.15 8.20 -25.30
CA ARG A 253 8.48 8.90 -26.43
C ARG A 253 8.72 10.41 -26.35
N GLY A 254 9.96 10.81 -26.06
CA GLY A 254 10.36 12.20 -25.85
C GLY A 254 11.78 12.45 -26.32
N GLU A 255 12.05 13.64 -26.85
CA GLU A 255 13.38 14.11 -27.23
C GLU A 255 13.73 15.40 -26.47
N ASN A 256 14.93 15.47 -25.89
CA ASN A 256 15.41 16.66 -25.19
C ASN A 256 15.80 17.75 -26.21
N ASP A 257 15.06 18.86 -26.23
CA ASP A 257 15.35 20.06 -27.03
C ASP A 257 14.74 21.30 -26.34
N GLY A 258 15.14 22.50 -26.74
CA GLY A 258 14.63 23.73 -26.14
C GLY A 258 15.33 24.08 -24.82
N LYS A 259 14.66 24.90 -24.00
CA LYS A 259 15.20 25.40 -22.72
C LYS A 259 14.13 25.52 -21.65
N ALA A 260 14.47 25.18 -20.41
CA ALA A 260 13.64 25.42 -19.24
C ALA A 260 14.01 26.74 -18.53
N THR A 261 13.11 27.22 -17.68
CA THR A 261 13.28 28.38 -16.82
C THR A 261 12.46 28.23 -15.54
N ALA A 262 12.69 29.12 -14.59
CA ALA A 262 11.90 29.25 -13.38
C ALA A 262 11.06 30.53 -13.40
N THR A 263 9.91 30.46 -12.76
CA THR A 263 9.07 31.59 -12.36
C THR A 263 9.07 31.68 -10.83
N ALA A 264 8.41 32.69 -10.26
CA ALA A 264 8.30 32.83 -8.81
C ALA A 264 7.64 31.63 -8.09
N THR A 265 6.96 30.73 -8.82
CA THR A 265 6.17 29.64 -8.24
C THR A 265 6.33 28.29 -8.95
N ALA A 266 7.14 28.21 -10.01
CA ALA A 266 7.20 27.00 -10.83
C ALA A 266 8.36 26.95 -11.83
N LEU A 267 8.79 25.74 -12.17
CA LEU A 267 9.65 25.43 -13.31
C LEU A 267 8.81 25.12 -14.54
N MET A 268 9.24 25.65 -15.70
CA MET A 268 8.52 25.50 -16.96
C MET A 268 9.43 25.74 -18.18
N VAL A 269 8.88 25.61 -19.38
CA VAL A 269 9.60 25.97 -20.61
C VAL A 269 9.92 27.48 -20.66
N ALA A 270 11.14 27.82 -21.07
CA ALA A 270 11.61 29.18 -21.24
C ALA A 270 10.96 29.86 -22.45
N LYS A 271 11.01 31.19 -22.50
CA LYS A 271 10.66 31.95 -23.71
C LYS A 271 11.90 32.27 -24.53
N ASP A 272 11.77 32.23 -25.86
CA ASP A 272 12.76 32.70 -26.81
C ASP A 272 12.82 34.25 -26.82
N SER A 273 13.76 34.80 -27.59
CA SER A 273 13.93 36.26 -27.74
C SER A 273 12.74 36.97 -28.39
N LYS A 274 11.76 36.23 -28.91
CA LYS A 274 10.52 36.74 -29.52
C LYS A 274 9.32 36.56 -28.59
N GLY A 275 9.52 36.03 -27.38
CA GLY A 275 8.49 35.80 -26.38
C GLY A 275 7.67 34.53 -26.57
N HIS A 276 8.04 33.63 -27.50
CA HIS A 276 7.41 32.33 -27.68
C HIS A 276 8.07 31.27 -26.81
N TYR A 277 7.35 30.23 -26.41
CA TYR A 277 7.95 29.12 -25.68
C TYR A 277 8.99 28.38 -26.52
N ASN A 278 10.18 28.19 -25.94
CA ASN A 278 11.32 27.52 -26.54
C ASN A 278 11.26 26.02 -26.27
N TRP A 279 10.34 25.35 -26.94
CA TRP A 279 10.19 23.89 -26.90
C TRP A 279 11.30 23.14 -27.65
N GLY A 280 12.06 23.82 -28.52
CA GLY A 280 13.04 23.19 -29.40
C GLY A 280 12.69 23.31 -30.88
N THR A 281 13.23 22.40 -31.70
CA THR A 281 13.25 22.51 -33.16
C THR A 281 12.00 21.92 -33.80
N THR A 282 10.99 22.75 -34.05
CA THR A 282 9.75 22.34 -34.74
C THR A 282 10.01 21.60 -36.06
N GLY A 283 9.32 20.48 -36.27
CA GLY A 283 9.34 19.67 -37.49
C GLY A 283 10.50 18.67 -37.58
N LYS A 284 11.36 18.62 -36.56
CA LYS A 284 12.51 17.69 -36.49
C LYS A 284 12.17 16.39 -35.77
N HIS A 285 11.29 16.46 -34.77
CA HIS A 285 11.04 15.38 -33.83
C HIS A 285 9.92 14.46 -34.29
N LYS A 286 10.04 13.16 -33.99
CA LYS A 286 9.03 12.18 -34.36
C LYS A 286 7.87 12.09 -33.36
N ASP A 287 8.14 12.44 -32.12
CA ASP A 287 7.20 12.35 -30.99
C ASP A 287 7.29 13.64 -30.14
N PHE A 288 6.94 13.59 -28.86
CA PHE A 288 7.09 14.73 -27.96
C PHE A 288 8.53 15.23 -27.89
N TYR A 289 8.69 16.55 -27.70
CA TYR A 289 9.98 17.17 -27.52
C TYR A 289 9.87 18.40 -26.61
N GLY A 290 10.94 18.68 -25.89
CA GLY A 290 10.99 19.79 -24.94
C GLY A 290 12.13 19.66 -23.95
N PRO A 291 12.33 20.68 -23.10
CA PRO A 291 13.49 20.72 -22.23
C PRO A 291 13.39 19.67 -21.12
N VAL A 292 14.47 18.94 -20.94
CA VAL A 292 14.68 18.05 -19.80
C VAL A 292 15.64 18.69 -18.80
N ILE A 293 15.24 18.75 -17.54
CA ILE A 293 16.05 19.27 -16.43
C ILE A 293 16.26 18.20 -15.36
N ILE A 294 17.39 18.27 -14.67
CA ILE A 294 17.82 17.33 -13.64
C ILE A 294 18.09 18.10 -12.36
N HIS A 295 17.64 17.58 -11.22
CA HIS A 295 17.93 18.17 -9.92
C HIS A 295 19.42 17.97 -9.55
N GLN A 296 20.01 18.88 -8.79
CA GLN A 296 21.44 18.87 -8.42
C GLN A 296 21.82 17.82 -7.36
N GLY A 297 21.08 16.71 -7.30
CA GLY A 297 21.34 15.57 -6.44
C GLY A 297 20.48 15.53 -5.18
N ILE A 298 20.45 14.35 -4.57
CA ILE A 298 19.77 14.05 -3.30
C ILE A 298 20.88 13.84 -2.25
N PRO A 299 20.80 14.45 -1.06
CA PRO A 299 21.86 14.37 -0.05
C PRO A 299 22.27 12.93 0.32
N LYS A 300 21.30 12.02 0.35
CA LYS A 300 21.48 10.62 0.71
C LYS A 300 20.79 9.71 -0.31
N ILE A 301 21.54 8.78 -0.88
CA ILE A 301 20.98 7.69 -1.70
C ILE A 301 20.41 6.65 -0.74
N SER A 302 19.13 6.29 -0.92
CA SER A 302 18.47 5.28 -0.11
C SER A 302 17.75 4.24 -0.97
N ASN A 303 17.71 3.00 -0.48
CA ASN A 303 16.94 1.92 -1.09
C ASN A 303 15.43 2.13 -0.92
N TYR A 304 15.01 2.75 0.19
CA TYR A 304 13.62 3.05 0.51
C TYR A 304 13.43 4.56 0.63
N TRP A 305 12.39 5.06 -0.02
CA TRP A 305 12.21 6.49 -0.27
C TRP A 305 10.76 6.78 -0.63
N LYS A 306 10.41 8.06 -0.48
CA LYS A 306 9.18 8.65 -1.02
C LYS A 306 9.53 9.85 -1.87
N VAL A 307 8.98 9.92 -3.06
CA VAL A 307 9.08 11.10 -3.94
C VAL A 307 7.69 11.65 -4.15
N SER A 308 7.58 12.97 -4.02
CA SER A 308 6.40 13.73 -4.36
C SER A 308 6.73 14.83 -5.36
N MET A 309 5.94 14.94 -6.43
CA MET A 309 6.05 15.98 -7.44
C MET A 309 4.70 16.61 -7.73
N ARG A 310 4.61 17.94 -7.63
CA ARG A 310 3.36 18.67 -7.87
C ARG A 310 3.35 19.34 -9.24
N PHE A 311 2.45 18.90 -10.11
CA PHE A 311 2.30 19.41 -11.48
C PHE A 311 1.09 20.34 -11.62
N HIS A 312 1.22 21.30 -12.53
CA HIS A 312 0.11 22.10 -13.04
C HIS A 312 0.01 21.88 -14.55
N HIS A 313 -1.11 21.34 -15.00
CA HIS A 313 -1.40 21.07 -16.40
C HIS A 313 -2.70 21.78 -16.82
N ILE A 314 -2.68 22.55 -17.92
CA ILE A 314 -3.90 23.16 -18.48
C ILE A 314 -3.90 23.07 -20.01
N LYS A 315 -4.96 22.51 -20.57
CA LYS A 315 -5.27 22.65 -21.99
C LYS A 315 -5.75 24.07 -22.30
N ARG A 316 -4.94 24.83 -23.02
CA ARG A 316 -5.21 26.27 -23.30
C ARG A 316 -5.89 26.50 -24.64
N MET A 317 -5.75 25.58 -25.59
CA MET A 317 -6.31 25.73 -26.91
C MET A 317 -7.81 25.41 -26.88
N LYS A 318 -8.66 26.30 -27.42
CA LYS A 318 -10.12 26.12 -27.40
C LYS A 318 -10.62 24.86 -28.13
N ASN A 319 -9.87 24.40 -29.13
CA ASN A 319 -10.16 23.15 -29.83
C ASN A 319 -9.30 21.99 -29.32
N GLU A 320 -8.57 22.16 -28.21
CA GLU A 320 -7.84 21.11 -27.48
C GLU A 320 -6.85 20.27 -28.29
N ARG A 321 -6.50 20.70 -29.52
CA ARG A 321 -5.59 19.95 -30.40
C ARG A 321 -4.13 20.04 -30.00
N ALA A 322 -3.77 21.05 -29.21
CA ALA A 322 -2.44 21.10 -28.61
C ALA A 322 -2.22 19.84 -27.78
N MET A 323 -0.99 19.33 -27.85
CA MET A 323 -0.60 18.11 -27.15
C MET A 323 0.56 18.43 -26.23
N GLY A 324 0.33 18.18 -24.95
CA GLY A 324 1.26 18.35 -23.87
C GLY A 324 1.69 17.07 -23.18
N LYS A 325 2.85 17.13 -22.54
CA LYS A 325 3.42 16.13 -21.66
C LYS A 325 4.29 16.80 -20.60
N VAL A 326 3.92 16.61 -19.33
CA VAL A 326 4.72 16.99 -18.17
C VAL A 326 4.99 15.76 -17.32
N GLU A 327 6.28 15.49 -17.06
CA GLU A 327 6.69 14.26 -16.37
C GLU A 327 7.85 14.52 -15.41
N GLY A 328 7.81 13.78 -14.31
CA GLY A 328 8.93 13.50 -13.43
C GLY A 328 9.51 12.12 -13.71
N TYR A 329 10.83 12.01 -13.66
CA TYR A 329 11.59 10.78 -13.84
C TYR A 329 12.43 10.49 -12.60
N LEU A 330 12.42 9.23 -12.18
CA LEU A 330 13.19 8.73 -11.03
C LEU A 330 14.43 8.01 -11.54
N LEU A 331 15.60 8.39 -11.01
CA LEU A 331 16.90 7.96 -11.52
C LEU A 331 17.69 7.17 -10.47
N ASP A 332 18.33 6.08 -10.92
CA ASP A 332 19.33 5.36 -10.12
C ASP A 332 20.68 6.10 -10.07
N SER A 333 21.65 5.54 -9.35
CA SER A 333 23.01 6.09 -9.22
C SER A 333 23.79 6.16 -10.53
N ASN A 334 23.38 5.42 -11.55
CA ASN A 334 23.98 5.45 -12.89
C ASN A 334 23.26 6.45 -13.81
N GLY A 335 22.20 7.11 -13.32
CA GLY A 335 21.38 8.01 -14.09
C GLY A 335 20.37 7.33 -15.02
N ASN A 336 20.15 6.03 -14.85
CA ASN A 336 19.13 5.30 -15.60
C ASN A 336 17.74 5.62 -15.07
N VAL A 337 16.77 5.64 -15.96
CA VAL A 337 15.36 5.77 -15.59
C VAL A 337 14.85 4.47 -14.99
N CYS A 338 14.34 4.56 -13.76
CA CYS A 338 13.73 3.45 -13.01
C CYS A 338 12.24 3.68 -12.71
N GLY A 339 11.74 4.88 -12.94
CA GLY A 339 10.32 5.19 -12.78
C GLY A 339 9.96 6.52 -13.39
N ARG A 340 8.65 6.74 -13.59
CA ARG A 340 8.10 8.00 -14.08
C ARG A 340 6.71 8.25 -13.52
N MET A 341 6.39 9.53 -13.37
CA MET A 341 5.07 10.00 -12.98
C MET A 341 4.72 11.29 -13.71
N GLY A 342 3.46 11.52 -14.04
CA GLY A 342 3.04 12.76 -14.69
C GLY A 342 1.81 12.62 -15.56
N ILE A 343 1.65 13.59 -16.46
CA ILE A 343 0.48 13.75 -17.33
C ILE A 343 0.94 13.80 -18.79
N THR A 344 0.27 13.05 -19.66
CA THR A 344 0.51 13.10 -21.11
C THR A 344 -0.80 13.09 -21.89
N ASP A 345 -0.85 13.86 -22.96
CA ASP A 345 -1.93 13.78 -23.93
C ASP A 345 -1.82 12.58 -24.86
N TYR A 346 -2.98 12.02 -25.21
CA TYR A 346 -3.10 10.92 -26.15
C TYR A 346 -3.87 11.29 -27.44
N ALA A 347 -3.60 10.56 -28.53
CA ALA A 347 -4.37 10.56 -29.79
C ALA A 347 -4.78 11.95 -30.35
N GLU A 348 -3.81 12.75 -30.80
CA GLU A 348 -4.06 14.07 -31.44
C GLU A 348 -4.69 15.12 -30.49
N GLY A 349 -4.39 15.04 -29.19
CA GLY A 349 -4.86 16.01 -28.18
C GLY A 349 -6.21 15.66 -27.55
N ARG A 350 -6.60 14.39 -27.58
CA ARG A 350 -7.96 13.95 -27.22
C ARG A 350 -8.28 13.97 -25.72
N TYR A 351 -7.39 13.43 -24.89
CA TYR A 351 -7.49 13.46 -23.43
C TYR A 351 -6.09 13.32 -22.81
N PRO A 352 -5.77 14.08 -21.75
CA PRO A 352 -4.61 13.83 -20.92
C PRO A 352 -4.84 12.61 -20.01
N ARG A 353 -3.74 11.94 -19.63
CA ARG A 353 -3.76 10.83 -18.68
C ARG A 353 -2.71 11.02 -17.61
N GLY A 354 -3.10 10.85 -16.36
CA GLY A 354 -2.19 10.74 -15.22
C GLY A 354 -1.69 9.30 -15.05
N TYR A 355 -0.40 9.13 -14.76
CA TYR A 355 0.18 7.82 -14.51
C TYR A 355 1.34 7.85 -13.53
N ILE A 356 1.55 6.70 -12.90
CA ILE A 356 2.74 6.37 -12.12
C ILE A 356 3.18 4.97 -12.54
N GLN A 357 4.42 4.86 -13.01
CA GLN A 357 4.97 3.63 -13.56
C GLN A 357 6.43 3.44 -13.12
N LEU A 358 6.83 2.18 -12.98
CA LEU A 358 8.17 1.73 -12.64
C LEU A 358 8.80 0.97 -13.80
N GLY A 359 10.13 0.95 -13.89
CA GLY A 359 10.92 0.30 -14.93
C GLY A 359 11.58 1.28 -15.90
N SER A 360 12.00 0.77 -17.06
CA SER A 360 12.84 1.52 -18.03
C SER A 360 12.22 1.62 -19.43
N SER A 361 11.36 0.65 -19.78
CA SER A 361 10.65 0.49 -21.06
C SER A 361 9.48 1.45 -21.31
N PHE A 362 8.54 1.45 -20.35
CA PHE A 362 7.16 1.97 -20.38
C PHE A 362 6.33 1.66 -21.64
N ASN A 363 6.82 0.78 -22.54
CA ASN A 363 6.17 0.42 -23.79
C ASN A 363 5.36 -0.87 -23.65
N ALA A 364 4.03 -0.74 -23.65
CA ALA A 364 3.13 -1.88 -23.52
C ALA A 364 3.25 -2.96 -24.60
N THR A 365 3.70 -2.59 -25.80
CA THR A 365 3.74 -3.50 -26.95
C THR A 365 5.07 -4.19 -27.15
N LYS A 366 6.18 -3.53 -26.79
CA LYS A 366 7.54 -4.02 -27.08
C LYS A 366 8.26 -4.57 -25.85
N ASP A 367 7.81 -4.21 -24.65
CA ASP A 367 8.55 -4.42 -23.41
C ASP A 367 7.68 -5.04 -22.31
N LYS A 368 6.85 -6.03 -22.69
CA LYS A 368 6.01 -6.79 -21.76
C LYS A 368 6.89 -7.43 -20.67
N GLY A 369 6.82 -6.89 -19.46
CA GLY A 369 7.54 -7.39 -18.28
C GLY A 369 8.73 -6.55 -17.82
N ASN A 370 9.11 -5.48 -18.54
CA ASN A 370 10.22 -4.57 -18.16
C ASN A 370 9.74 -3.28 -17.48
N TYR A 371 8.44 -3.18 -17.21
CA TYR A 371 7.86 -2.05 -16.50
C TYR A 371 6.59 -2.50 -15.76
N LEU A 372 6.25 -1.79 -14.69
CA LEU A 372 5.05 -1.99 -13.88
C LEU A 372 4.23 -0.70 -13.89
N THR A 373 2.95 -0.80 -14.24
CA THR A 373 2.01 0.31 -14.09
C THR A 373 1.35 0.20 -12.71
N LEU A 374 1.56 1.21 -11.87
CA LEU A 374 0.88 1.34 -10.59
C LEU A 374 -0.43 2.09 -10.76
N LEU A 375 -0.36 3.24 -11.42
CA LEU A 375 -1.52 4.08 -11.76
C LEU A 375 -1.49 4.44 -13.24
N TYR A 376 -2.66 4.39 -13.86
CA TYR A 376 -2.89 4.87 -15.22
C TYR A 376 -4.37 5.21 -15.37
N ASN A 377 -4.70 6.50 -15.26
CA ASN A 377 -6.08 6.96 -15.17
C ASN A 377 -6.33 8.17 -16.08
N GLU A 378 -7.55 8.27 -16.58
CA GLU A 378 -8.08 9.39 -17.38
C GLU A 378 -8.85 10.41 -16.48
N GLY A 379 -8.96 10.15 -15.18
CA GLY A 379 -9.95 10.83 -14.32
C GLY A 379 -11.37 10.32 -14.64
N GLY A 380 -12.35 10.57 -13.78
CA GLY A 380 -13.73 10.23 -14.15
C GLY A 380 -14.15 11.05 -15.39
N ARG A 381 -14.68 10.39 -16.41
CA ARG A 381 -14.88 11.00 -17.74
C ARG A 381 -16.18 11.79 -17.80
N LYS A 382 -16.11 13.10 -18.09
CA LYS A 382 -17.26 13.87 -18.59
C LYS A 382 -17.70 13.35 -19.95
N ASN A 383 -18.71 12.49 -19.97
CA ASN A 383 -19.32 11.98 -21.20
C ASN A 383 -20.18 13.08 -21.88
N ASN A 384 -19.53 14.06 -22.52
CA ASN A 384 -20.23 15.08 -23.33
C ASN A 384 -20.58 14.61 -24.76
N GLY A 385 -20.88 13.32 -24.94
CA GLY A 385 -21.24 12.74 -26.24
C GLY A 385 -20.06 12.68 -27.24
N GLN A 386 -20.17 11.83 -28.27
CA GLN A 386 -19.19 11.76 -29.35
C GLN A 386 -19.31 13.00 -30.26
N ASN A 387 -18.66 14.10 -29.89
CA ASN A 387 -18.61 15.28 -30.74
C ASN A 387 -17.23 15.42 -31.37
N ASN A 388 -16.93 14.54 -32.34
CA ASN A 388 -15.86 14.83 -33.28
C ASN A 388 -16.25 16.12 -34.02
N HIS A 389 -15.48 17.18 -33.83
CA HIS A 389 -15.71 18.45 -34.51
C HIS A 389 -14.66 18.64 -35.59
N ASP A 390 -15.11 19.01 -36.77
CA ASP A 390 -14.25 19.41 -37.88
C ASP A 390 -13.80 20.87 -37.68
N VAL A 391 -12.52 21.07 -37.38
CA VAL A 391 -11.91 22.40 -37.28
C VAL A 391 -11.18 22.74 -38.56
N LYS A 392 -11.50 23.91 -39.12
CA LYS A 392 -10.81 24.43 -40.30
C LYS A 392 -9.49 25.10 -39.91
N VAL A 393 -8.39 24.40 -40.08
CA VAL A 393 -7.06 25.00 -39.93
C VAL A 393 -6.76 25.88 -41.14
N HIS A 394 -6.48 27.16 -40.86
CA HIS A 394 -6.27 28.20 -41.86
C HIS A 394 -4.83 28.16 -42.36
N LEU A 395 -4.62 27.46 -43.48
CA LEU A 395 -3.32 27.38 -44.13
C LEU A 395 -3.13 28.51 -45.12
N THR A 396 -1.88 28.87 -45.34
CA THR A 396 -1.52 29.90 -46.29
C THR A 396 -0.59 29.28 -47.33
N LYS A 397 -0.99 29.25 -48.61
CA LYS A 397 -0.19 28.67 -49.70
C LYS A 397 0.29 29.77 -50.63
N THR A 398 1.57 29.74 -50.98
CA THR A 398 2.14 30.61 -52.02
C THR A 398 1.85 30.01 -53.39
N VAL A 399 1.06 30.70 -54.21
CA VAL A 399 0.81 30.31 -55.61
C VAL A 399 1.44 31.30 -56.58
N LYS A 400 2.06 30.79 -57.65
CA LYS A 400 2.57 31.63 -58.74
C LYS A 400 1.40 32.05 -59.64
N VAL A 401 1.06 33.33 -59.65
CA VAL A 401 -0.02 33.86 -60.49
C VAL A 401 0.60 34.57 -61.69
N LYS A 402 0.09 34.26 -62.89
CA LYS A 402 0.48 34.99 -64.12
C LYS A 402 -0.20 36.34 -64.11
N THR A 403 0.57 37.41 -64.01
CA THR A 403 0.08 38.77 -64.25
C THR A 403 0.53 39.24 -65.62
N THR A 404 -0.42 39.62 -66.48
CA THR A 404 -0.10 40.33 -67.72
C THR A 404 0.11 41.81 -67.40
N SER A 405 1.31 42.33 -67.65
CA SER A 405 1.53 43.77 -67.64
C SER A 405 0.71 44.38 -68.78
N LYS A 406 -0.33 45.17 -68.48
CA LYS A 406 -0.94 46.03 -69.49
C LYS A 406 0.14 46.97 -70.02
N ALA A 407 0.38 46.93 -71.32
CA ALA A 407 1.16 47.95 -72.00
C ALA A 407 0.59 49.33 -71.64
N LYS A 408 1.45 50.31 -71.33
CA LYS A 408 1.06 51.71 -71.11
C LYS A 408 0.24 52.18 -72.31
N ALA A 409 -1.07 52.27 -72.18
CA ALA A 409 -1.90 53.00 -73.12
C ALA A 409 -1.66 54.49 -72.88
N LYS A 410 -1.02 55.16 -73.86
CA LYS A 410 -0.98 56.62 -73.93
C LYS A 410 -2.41 57.15 -73.89
N ALA A 411 -2.61 58.20 -73.10
CA ALA A 411 -3.88 58.87 -72.87
C ALA A 411 -4.66 59.16 -74.17
N LYS A 412 -5.93 58.75 -74.20
CA LYS A 412 -6.96 59.34 -75.08
C LYS A 412 -8.24 59.60 -74.27
N SER A 413 -8.38 60.87 -73.90
CA SER A 413 -9.56 61.68 -73.59
C SER A 413 -10.69 61.12 -72.71
N ALA A 414 -10.97 61.90 -71.66
CA ALA A 414 -12.02 61.80 -70.64
C ALA A 414 -13.49 61.92 -71.14
N ARG A 415 -13.86 61.35 -72.30
CA ARG A 415 -15.21 61.50 -72.88
C ARG A 415 -16.10 60.26 -72.90
N MET A 416 -15.62 59.09 -72.43
CA MET A 416 -16.43 57.85 -72.40
C MET A 416 -16.87 57.38 -71.00
N TYR A 417 -16.42 58.03 -69.92
CA TYR A 417 -16.79 57.64 -68.55
C TYR A 417 -18.23 58.06 -68.16
N GLN A 418 -18.80 59.07 -68.84
CA GLN A 418 -20.18 59.51 -68.62
C GLN A 418 -21.26 58.63 -69.30
N ALA A 419 -20.91 57.79 -70.27
CA ALA A 419 -21.89 56.96 -71.00
C ALA A 419 -22.18 55.59 -70.34
N THR A 420 -21.33 55.13 -69.42
CA THR A 420 -21.49 53.84 -68.72
C THR A 420 -22.29 53.94 -67.42
N ILE A 421 -22.26 55.09 -66.73
CA ILE A 421 -23.02 55.29 -65.49
C ILE A 421 -24.54 55.34 -65.75
N GLN A 422 -24.97 55.76 -66.94
CA GLN A 422 -26.39 55.72 -67.37
C GLN A 422 -26.88 54.30 -67.76
N ARG A 423 -26.01 53.30 -67.92
CA ARG A 423 -26.39 51.94 -68.38
C ARG A 423 -26.46 50.90 -67.26
N GLU A 424 -25.77 51.11 -66.14
CA GLU A 424 -25.85 50.24 -64.96
C GLU A 424 -27.11 50.51 -64.10
N ALA A 425 -27.71 51.70 -64.20
CA ALA A 425 -29.02 51.99 -63.61
C ALA A 425 -30.18 51.18 -64.23
N PHE A 426 -29.99 50.53 -65.39
CA PHE A 426 -31.03 49.75 -66.07
C PHE A 426 -30.89 48.22 -65.91
N LYS A 427 -29.84 47.71 -65.24
CA LYS A 427 -29.60 46.25 -65.08
C LYS A 427 -29.84 45.70 -63.68
N ALA A 428 -30.21 46.54 -62.72
CA ALA A 428 -30.67 46.11 -61.39
C ALA A 428 -32.12 45.58 -61.37
N ALA A 429 -32.82 45.57 -62.51
CA ALA A 429 -34.19 45.08 -62.63
C ALA A 429 -34.28 43.91 -63.61
N THR A 430 -33.78 42.72 -63.26
CA THR A 430 -34.44 41.44 -63.63
C THR A 430 -33.81 40.23 -62.95
N LYS A 431 -34.69 39.47 -62.29
CA LYS A 431 -34.48 38.26 -61.50
C LYS A 431 -34.15 37.02 -62.35
N LYS A 432 -33.57 36.03 -61.64
CA LYS A 432 -33.86 34.59 -61.66
C LYS A 432 -33.17 33.65 -62.68
N LYS A 433 -32.66 32.56 -62.06
CA LYS A 433 -32.71 31.12 -62.41
C LYS A 433 -31.61 30.47 -63.28
N THR A 434 -31.20 29.30 -62.76
CA THR A 434 -30.82 28.01 -63.40
C THR A 434 -29.41 27.72 -63.93
N THR A 435 -28.73 26.83 -63.19
CA THR A 435 -28.12 25.53 -63.55
C THR A 435 -27.49 25.24 -64.94
N SER A 436 -26.23 24.77 -64.85
CA SER A 436 -25.53 23.70 -65.60
C SER A 436 -25.41 23.75 -67.15
N LYS A 437 -24.16 23.66 -67.65
CA LYS A 437 -23.58 22.50 -68.39
C LYS A 437 -22.30 22.89 -69.16
N LYS A 438 -21.31 21.99 -69.10
CA LYS A 438 -20.09 21.97 -69.92
C LYS A 438 -20.43 21.93 -71.43
N LYS A 439 -19.75 22.72 -72.25
CA LYS A 439 -19.55 22.41 -73.69
C LYS A 439 -18.12 22.73 -74.15
N LYS A 440 -17.53 21.73 -74.82
CA LYS A 440 -16.24 21.75 -75.54
C LYS A 440 -16.23 22.86 -76.59
N LYS A 441 -15.09 23.58 -76.71
CA LYS A 441 -14.83 24.51 -77.81
C LYS A 441 -14.02 23.82 -78.91
N THR A 442 -14.64 23.68 -80.08
CA THR A 442 -14.00 23.32 -81.35
C THR A 442 -13.50 24.60 -82.02
N THR A 443 -12.29 24.56 -82.55
CA THR A 443 -11.59 25.68 -83.19
C THR A 443 -12.13 25.93 -84.60
N LYS A 444 -12.52 27.17 -84.94
CA LYS A 444 -12.68 27.62 -86.34
C LYS A 444 -11.71 28.75 -86.63
N LYS A 445 -10.78 28.50 -87.56
CA LYS A 445 -9.97 29.52 -88.26
C LYS A 445 -10.87 30.23 -89.27
N VAL A 446 -10.83 31.56 -89.28
CA VAL A 446 -11.25 32.36 -90.44
C VAL A 446 -10.10 33.27 -90.81
N THR A 447 -9.56 33.06 -92.01
CA THR A 447 -8.54 33.89 -92.63
C THR A 447 -9.24 34.93 -93.52
N LYS A 448 -8.92 36.21 -93.37
CA LYS A 448 -9.15 37.22 -94.42
C LYS A 448 -7.84 37.98 -94.65
N LYS A 449 -7.32 37.87 -95.88
CA LYS A 449 -6.25 38.71 -96.42
C LYS A 449 -6.85 40.06 -96.83
N LYS A 450 -6.12 41.14 -96.54
CA LYS A 450 -6.09 42.34 -97.39
C LYS A 450 -4.66 42.89 -97.45
N SER A 451 -4.35 43.35 -98.64
CA SER A 451 -3.07 43.64 -99.27
C SER A 451 -2.62 45.09 -99.07
N GLY A 452 -1.30 45.30 -99.16
CA GLY A 452 -0.70 46.53 -99.71
C GLY A 452 -0.49 47.68 -98.72
N GLY A 453 0.74 47.78 -98.20
CA GLY A 453 1.23 48.97 -97.46
C GLY A 453 2.46 48.60 -96.62
N LYS A 454 3.61 49.22 -96.89
CA LYS A 454 4.89 48.97 -96.22
C LYS A 454 4.73 48.99 -94.69
N SER A 455 4.82 47.83 -94.04
CA SER A 455 4.85 47.75 -92.59
C SER A 455 6.27 48.01 -92.10
N LYS A 456 6.48 49.14 -91.41
CA LYS A 456 7.60 49.23 -90.46
C LYS A 456 7.32 48.19 -89.38
N SER A 457 8.08 47.10 -89.41
CA SER A 457 8.12 46.10 -88.34
C SER A 457 8.60 46.79 -87.07
N THR A 458 7.67 47.29 -86.27
CA THR A 458 7.98 47.58 -84.87
C THR A 458 7.91 46.23 -84.18
N LYS A 459 9.06 45.67 -83.80
CA LYS A 459 9.15 44.44 -83.03
C LYS A 459 8.52 44.72 -81.65
N VAL A 460 7.20 44.58 -81.53
CA VAL A 460 6.53 44.64 -80.23
C VAL A 460 6.93 43.35 -79.53
N SER A 461 7.85 43.47 -78.56
CA SER A 461 8.22 42.38 -77.67
C SER A 461 6.95 41.73 -77.12
N LYS A 462 6.82 40.40 -77.26
CA LYS A 462 5.76 39.63 -76.58
C LYS A 462 5.75 40.06 -75.09
N PRO A 463 4.57 40.30 -74.50
CA PRO A 463 4.51 40.67 -73.09
C PRO A 463 5.24 39.60 -72.28
N THR A 464 6.29 40.02 -71.58
CA THR A 464 7.03 39.13 -70.68
C THR A 464 6.09 38.73 -69.56
N VAL A 465 5.77 37.44 -69.48
CA VAL A 465 4.95 36.90 -68.38
C VAL A 465 5.78 37.04 -67.11
N LYS A 466 5.48 38.06 -66.29
CA LYS A 466 6.02 38.14 -64.94
C LYS A 466 5.10 37.35 -64.02
N THR A 467 5.60 36.24 -63.49
CA THR A 467 4.98 35.53 -62.37
C THR A 467 5.20 36.34 -61.10
N LYS A 468 4.11 36.72 -60.44
CA LYS A 468 4.17 37.22 -59.06
C LYS A 468 3.65 36.14 -58.13
N SER A 469 4.40 35.86 -57.06
CA SER A 469 3.93 35.02 -55.97
C SER A 469 2.77 35.75 -55.28
N LYS A 470 1.61 35.10 -55.19
CA LYS A 470 0.49 35.58 -54.40
C LYS A 470 0.20 34.55 -53.32
N THR A 471 0.06 35.05 -52.11
CA THR A 471 -0.34 34.29 -50.94
C THR A 471 -1.85 34.10 -50.94
N ILE A 472 -2.33 32.86 -50.94
CA ILE A 472 -3.76 32.53 -50.86
C ILE A 472 -4.06 31.76 -49.57
N LYS A 473 -5.23 32.01 -48.96
CA LYS A 473 -5.73 31.25 -47.81
C LYS A 473 -6.39 29.96 -48.31
N THR A 474 -5.99 28.83 -47.75
CA THR A 474 -6.57 27.51 -47.98
C THR A 474 -6.94 26.89 -46.63
N TYR A 475 -7.84 25.92 -46.60
CA TYR A 475 -8.25 25.28 -45.35
C TYR A 475 -8.03 23.78 -45.44
N VAL A 476 -7.54 23.20 -44.34
CA VAL A 476 -7.58 21.75 -44.12
C VAL A 476 -8.51 21.51 -42.94
N THR A 477 -9.35 20.50 -43.06
CA THR A 477 -10.23 20.07 -41.98
C THR A 477 -9.48 19.11 -41.09
N GLU A 478 -9.45 19.40 -39.80
CA GLU A 478 -8.84 18.59 -38.76
C GLU A 478 -9.88 18.16 -37.75
N THR A 479 -9.78 16.93 -37.29
CA THR A 479 -10.63 16.43 -36.21
C THR A 479 -10.14 17.01 -34.89
N THR A 480 -11.05 17.57 -34.10
CA THR A 480 -10.88 17.74 -32.66
C THR A 480 -11.94 16.94 -31.92
N TYR A 481 -11.61 16.56 -30.69
CA TYR A 481 -12.48 15.79 -29.83
C TYR A 481 -13.09 16.63 -28.68
N MET A 482 -12.57 17.84 -28.42
CA MET A 482 -13.01 18.78 -27.36
C MET A 482 -13.51 18.11 -26.06
N ASN A 483 -12.72 17.19 -25.50
CA ASN A 483 -13.06 16.49 -24.27
C ASN A 483 -12.29 17.07 -23.09
N SER A 484 -13.04 17.48 -22.07
CA SER A 484 -12.48 17.87 -20.77
C SER A 484 -12.56 16.70 -19.79
N ASP A 485 -11.44 16.36 -19.15
CA ASP A 485 -11.39 15.48 -17.98
C ASP A 485 -10.71 16.18 -16.80
N ALA A 486 -10.47 15.44 -15.72
CA ALA A 486 -9.83 15.98 -14.52
C ALA A 486 -8.37 16.39 -14.77
N TYR A 487 -7.70 15.81 -15.77
CA TYR A 487 -6.33 16.17 -16.14
C TYR A 487 -6.26 17.33 -17.15
N SER A 488 -7.34 17.68 -17.88
CA SER A 488 -7.37 18.83 -18.79
C SER A 488 -7.11 20.17 -18.09
N ASN A 489 -7.42 20.26 -16.80
CA ASN A 489 -7.06 21.37 -15.91
C ASN A 489 -6.76 20.81 -14.52
N PHE A 490 -5.51 20.45 -14.30
CA PHE A 490 -5.05 19.75 -13.10
C PHE A 490 -4.00 20.58 -12.38
N PHE A 491 -4.17 20.70 -11.07
CA PHE A 491 -3.14 21.18 -10.17
C PHE A 491 -3.06 20.20 -9.02
N GLY A 492 -1.98 19.43 -8.92
CA GLY A 492 -1.94 18.35 -7.95
C GLY A 492 -0.65 17.59 -7.90
N GLU A 493 -0.59 16.69 -6.93
CA GLU A 493 0.60 15.99 -6.48
C GLU A 493 0.56 14.53 -6.92
N PHE A 494 1.70 14.06 -7.42
CA PHE A 494 1.95 12.66 -7.70
C PHE A 494 2.98 12.18 -6.68
N SER A 495 2.65 11.14 -5.92
CA SER A 495 3.57 10.52 -4.98
C SER A 495 3.82 9.06 -5.31
N LEU A 496 5.06 8.63 -5.06
CA LEU A 496 5.46 7.24 -5.12
C LEU A 496 6.38 6.92 -3.95
N GLU A 497 6.07 5.84 -3.27
CA GLU A 497 6.79 5.35 -2.11
C GLU A 497 7.12 3.86 -2.26
N ARG A 498 8.33 3.50 -1.84
CA ARG A 498 8.77 2.10 -1.75
C ARG A 498 8.83 1.70 -0.29
N GLN A 499 8.08 0.65 0.05
CA GLN A 499 8.00 0.04 1.38
C GLN A 499 8.40 -1.44 1.31
N LYS A 500 8.57 -2.07 2.46
CA LYS A 500 8.72 -3.51 2.68
C LYS A 500 7.37 -4.04 3.14
N LYS A 501 6.99 -5.23 2.69
CA LYS A 501 5.80 -5.91 3.19
C LYS A 501 6.07 -7.39 3.41
N THR A 502 5.82 -7.87 4.62
CA THR A 502 6.05 -9.26 5.00
C THR A 502 4.79 -10.08 4.83
N ILE A 503 4.84 -11.12 4.00
CA ILE A 503 3.71 -12.05 3.80
C ILE A 503 4.23 -13.48 3.92
N GLY A 504 3.72 -14.22 4.91
CA GLY A 504 4.12 -15.61 5.15
C GLY A 504 5.62 -15.77 5.39
N GLY A 505 6.22 -14.86 6.18
CA GLY A 505 7.65 -14.87 6.52
C GLY A 505 8.60 -14.42 5.41
N LYS A 506 8.09 -13.96 4.25
CA LYS A 506 8.90 -13.40 3.16
C LYS A 506 8.67 -11.90 3.02
N VAL A 507 9.77 -11.16 2.91
CA VAL A 507 9.77 -9.71 2.68
C VAL A 507 9.73 -9.42 1.18
N TYR A 508 8.81 -8.56 0.76
CA TYR A 508 8.65 -8.09 -0.61
C TYR A 508 8.72 -6.57 -0.68
N ASP A 509 9.08 -6.04 -1.85
CA ASP A 509 8.86 -4.61 -2.13
C ASP A 509 7.37 -4.35 -2.29
N ASN A 510 6.89 -3.30 -1.63
CA ASN A 510 5.55 -2.80 -1.74
C ASN A 510 5.58 -1.36 -2.26
N TRP A 511 4.75 -1.07 -3.26
CA TRP A 511 4.72 0.23 -3.92
C TRP A 511 3.42 0.94 -3.60
N VAL A 512 3.52 2.12 -2.98
CA VAL A 512 2.38 2.98 -2.69
C VAL A 512 2.43 4.17 -3.64
N ALA A 513 1.40 4.32 -4.46
CA ALA A 513 1.30 5.36 -5.48
C ALA A 513 0.03 6.18 -5.27
N GLU A 514 0.16 7.50 -5.32
CA GLU A 514 -0.99 8.40 -5.18
C GLU A 514 -1.00 9.53 -6.21
N ILE A 515 -2.21 9.97 -6.55
CA ILE A 515 -2.46 11.19 -7.33
C ILE A 515 -3.54 11.98 -6.62
N ASN A 516 -3.16 13.16 -6.12
CA ASN A 516 -4.01 14.01 -5.31
C ASN A 516 -4.14 15.38 -5.99
N GLU A 517 -5.34 15.74 -6.45
CA GLU A 517 -5.63 17.06 -6.99
C GLU A 517 -5.91 18.06 -5.87
N TYR A 518 -5.35 19.25 -5.99
CA TYR A 518 -5.44 20.34 -5.02
C TYR A 518 -6.37 21.42 -5.52
N ASN A 519 -7.14 22.00 -4.61
CA ASN A 519 -7.83 23.24 -4.90
C ASN A 519 -6.81 24.39 -4.96
N PRO A 520 -6.60 25.04 -6.12
CA PRO A 520 -5.56 26.05 -6.28
C PRO A 520 -5.82 27.33 -5.47
N LYS A 521 -7.05 27.53 -4.95
CA LYS A 521 -7.39 28.68 -4.11
C LYS A 521 -7.08 28.45 -2.64
N THR A 522 -7.26 27.22 -2.15
CA THR A 522 -7.11 26.89 -0.73
C THR A 522 -5.81 26.15 -0.44
N GLY A 523 -5.17 25.57 -1.46
CA GLY A 523 -3.98 24.74 -1.29
C GLY A 523 -4.26 23.39 -0.61
N VAL A 524 -5.53 22.99 -0.51
CA VAL A 524 -5.96 21.74 0.14
C VAL A 524 -6.29 20.70 -0.93
N ALA A 525 -5.82 19.46 -0.75
CA ALA A 525 -6.17 18.33 -1.60
C ALA A 525 -7.68 18.02 -1.53
N TYR A 526 -8.27 17.60 -2.64
CA TYR A 526 -9.61 17.05 -2.62
C TYR A 526 -9.60 15.67 -1.94
N SER A 527 -10.57 15.42 -1.06
CA SER A 527 -10.66 14.20 -0.27
C SER A 527 -11.44 13.06 -0.94
N ILE A 528 -12.03 13.31 -2.12
CA ILE A 528 -12.90 12.35 -2.80
C ILE A 528 -12.61 12.39 -4.30
N ASN A 529 -12.45 11.21 -4.89
CA ASN A 529 -12.35 11.02 -6.32
C ASN A 529 -13.72 11.23 -7.00
N THR A 530 -13.79 12.10 -8.00
CA THR A 530 -15.05 12.38 -8.73
C THR A 530 -14.79 12.49 -10.24
N GLU A 531 -15.86 12.68 -11.03
CA GLU A 531 -15.76 12.91 -12.48
C GLU A 531 -14.98 14.18 -12.89
N GLY A 532 -14.63 15.05 -11.95
CA GLY A 532 -13.83 16.24 -12.26
C GLY A 532 -12.72 16.50 -11.27
N LYS A 533 -12.41 15.54 -10.38
CA LYS A 533 -11.39 15.68 -9.35
C LYS A 533 -10.69 14.36 -9.12
N VAL A 534 -9.37 14.39 -9.00
CA VAL A 534 -8.57 13.19 -8.76
C VAL A 534 -8.15 13.07 -7.29
N HIS A 535 -8.44 11.94 -6.68
CA HIS A 535 -7.86 11.49 -5.41
C HIS A 535 -7.73 9.97 -5.46
N ILE A 536 -6.55 9.47 -5.75
CA ILE A 536 -6.32 8.04 -6.02
C ILE A 536 -5.17 7.59 -5.15
N HIS A 537 -5.36 6.47 -4.47
CA HIS A 537 -4.34 5.74 -3.73
C HIS A 537 -4.32 4.30 -4.25
N THR A 538 -3.14 3.73 -4.46
CA THR A 538 -2.99 2.33 -4.85
C THR A 538 -1.73 1.75 -4.26
N GLU A 539 -1.89 0.58 -3.66
CA GLU A 539 -0.80 -0.24 -3.15
C GLU A 539 -0.56 -1.44 -4.08
N LYS A 540 0.70 -1.78 -4.35
CA LYS A 540 1.08 -2.90 -5.20
C LYS A 540 2.32 -3.62 -4.69
N LEU A 541 2.10 -4.86 -4.26
CA LEU A 541 3.18 -5.80 -3.91
C LEU A 541 3.93 -6.28 -5.16
N ASP A 542 5.25 -6.08 -5.20
CA ASP A 542 6.16 -6.63 -6.21
C ASP A 542 6.72 -7.99 -5.77
N LYS A 543 6.03 -9.06 -6.14
CA LYS A 543 6.49 -10.44 -5.91
C LYS A 543 7.70 -10.84 -6.77
N SER A 544 8.06 -10.04 -7.79
CA SER A 544 9.14 -10.36 -8.72
C SER A 544 10.49 -9.79 -8.29
N GLY A 545 10.51 -8.78 -7.40
CA GLY A 545 11.72 -8.09 -6.95
C GLY A 545 12.48 -7.36 -8.06
N LYS A 546 11.81 -7.07 -9.19
CA LYS A 546 12.45 -6.52 -10.40
C LYS A 546 12.50 -5.00 -10.42
N PHE A 547 11.63 -4.35 -9.66
CA PHE A 547 11.42 -2.91 -9.75
C PHE A 547 12.10 -2.14 -8.62
N GLY A 548 12.74 -2.82 -7.67
CA GLY A 548 13.47 -2.19 -6.57
C GLY A 548 14.74 -1.47 -7.04
N PHE A 549 14.93 -0.22 -6.63
CA PHE A 549 16.13 0.56 -6.89
C PHE A 549 16.38 1.60 -5.79
N ALA A 550 17.65 2.00 -5.64
CA ALA A 550 18.02 3.12 -4.80
C ALA A 550 17.84 4.44 -5.56
N LEU A 551 17.09 5.38 -4.99
CA LEU A 551 16.87 6.68 -5.62
C LEU A 551 18.12 7.54 -5.44
N ALA A 552 18.71 7.98 -6.55
CA ALA A 552 19.89 8.85 -6.52
C ALA A 552 19.61 10.25 -7.06
N ASN A 553 18.69 10.38 -8.01
CA ASN A 553 18.32 11.69 -8.53
C ASN A 553 16.91 11.69 -9.17
N VAL A 554 16.43 12.88 -9.52
CA VAL A 554 15.19 13.06 -10.26
C VAL A 554 15.38 14.01 -11.44
N ALA A 555 14.58 13.80 -12.49
CA ALA A 555 14.50 14.71 -13.62
C ALA A 555 13.04 15.17 -13.81
N ALA A 556 12.87 16.31 -14.46
CA ALA A 556 11.58 16.82 -14.90
C ALA A 556 11.63 17.23 -16.36
N THR A 557 10.51 17.09 -17.07
CA THR A 557 10.39 17.51 -18.46
C THR A 557 9.06 18.15 -18.76
N PHE A 558 9.08 19.08 -19.71
CA PHE A 558 7.92 19.80 -20.24
C PHE A 558 8.00 19.67 -21.75
N MET A 559 7.00 19.09 -22.41
CA MET A 559 7.11 18.73 -23.82
C MET A 559 5.82 19.00 -24.59
N LYS A 560 5.99 19.43 -25.84
CA LYS A 560 4.90 19.47 -26.82
C LYS A 560 5.08 18.39 -27.87
N HIS A 561 3.99 18.06 -28.56
CA HIS A 561 4.03 17.34 -29.83
C HIS A 561 3.70 18.30 -30.98
N ASP A 562 4.35 18.12 -32.14
CA ASP A 562 4.03 18.91 -33.32
C ASP A 562 2.63 18.60 -33.84
N ILE A 563 1.88 19.65 -34.17
CA ILE A 563 0.59 19.56 -34.84
C ILE A 563 0.66 20.20 -36.22
N LYS A 564 -0.40 20.07 -37.01
CA LYS A 564 -0.37 20.58 -38.40
C LYS A 564 -0.11 22.09 -38.50
N GLU A 565 -0.52 22.87 -37.51
CA GLU A 565 -0.25 24.30 -37.37
C GLU A 565 1.26 24.63 -37.31
N ASP A 566 2.06 23.72 -36.77
CA ASP A 566 3.52 23.84 -36.65
C ASP A 566 4.26 23.55 -37.96
N LEU A 567 3.70 22.65 -38.77
CA LEU A 567 4.36 22.08 -39.96
C LEU A 567 4.07 22.86 -41.26
N VAL A 568 3.18 23.85 -41.20
CA VAL A 568 2.72 24.62 -42.36
C VAL A 568 3.52 25.93 -42.51
N THR A 569 3.60 26.46 -43.73
CA THR A 569 4.37 27.68 -44.03
C THR A 569 3.50 28.74 -44.71
N PRO A 570 3.28 29.92 -44.11
CA PRO A 570 3.67 30.33 -42.76
C PRO A 570 3.00 29.49 -41.65
N LYS A 571 3.73 29.31 -40.54
CA LYS A 571 3.24 28.64 -39.33
C LYS A 571 2.00 29.34 -38.79
N VAL A 572 1.06 28.58 -38.27
CA VAL A 572 -0.18 29.11 -37.67
C VAL A 572 0.02 29.18 -36.16
N GLY A 573 -0.16 30.36 -35.57
CA GLY A 573 -0.06 30.53 -34.13
C GLY A 573 -1.22 29.87 -33.39
N TYR A 574 -0.93 29.23 -32.27
CA TYR A 574 -1.90 28.64 -31.36
C TYR A 574 -1.37 28.70 -29.91
N TYR A 575 -2.24 28.43 -28.94
CA TYR A 575 -1.82 28.29 -27.55
C TYR A 575 -1.42 26.84 -27.28
N SER A 576 -0.15 26.62 -26.91
CA SER A 576 0.28 25.33 -26.37
C SER A 576 -0.31 25.11 -24.99
N ASP A 577 -0.27 23.86 -24.54
CA ASP A 577 -0.68 23.51 -23.19
C ASP A 577 0.26 24.15 -22.16
N PHE A 578 -0.26 24.31 -20.95
CA PHE A 578 0.49 24.82 -19.82
C PHE A 578 0.97 23.67 -18.98
N GLU A 579 2.26 23.65 -18.70
CA GLU A 579 2.94 22.54 -18.04
C GLU A 579 3.98 23.12 -17.11
N THR A 580 3.83 22.84 -15.82
CA THR A 580 4.79 23.31 -14.83
C THR A 580 4.97 22.32 -13.69
N LEU A 581 6.18 22.29 -13.13
CA LEU A 581 6.48 21.64 -11.84
C LEU A 581 6.51 22.73 -10.77
N THR A 582 5.79 22.52 -9.67
CA THR A 582 5.50 23.56 -8.65
C THR A 582 5.93 23.18 -7.24
N ASP A 583 6.39 21.94 -7.04
CA ASP A 583 6.95 21.44 -5.78
C ASP A 583 7.61 20.09 -6.06
N LEU A 584 8.74 19.85 -5.41
CA LEU A 584 9.40 18.55 -5.33
C LEU A 584 9.73 18.29 -3.87
N LYS A 585 9.32 17.12 -3.36
CA LYS A 585 9.76 16.60 -2.07
C LYS A 585 10.32 15.21 -2.21
N ILE A 586 11.41 14.95 -1.50
CA ILE A 586 12.07 13.64 -1.47
C ILE A 586 12.38 13.31 -0.03
N TYR A 587 11.99 12.10 0.38
CA TYR A 587 12.21 11.57 1.72
C TYR A 587 13.05 10.30 1.62
N THR A 588 13.98 10.10 2.54
CA THR A 588 14.43 8.74 2.87
C THR A 588 13.39 8.07 3.72
N SER A 589 13.25 6.75 3.58
CA SER A 589 12.40 5.93 4.44
C SER A 589 13.17 4.71 4.93
N ASP A 590 12.76 4.13 6.06
CA ASP A 590 13.24 2.82 6.54
C ASP A 590 12.57 1.63 5.80
N GLY A 591 11.51 1.91 5.03
CA GLY A 591 10.69 0.95 4.31
C GLY A 591 9.60 0.26 5.14
N SER A 592 9.16 0.76 6.29
CA SER A 592 7.97 0.25 7.02
C SER A 592 6.69 0.36 6.18
N ASP A 593 5.71 -0.52 6.41
CA ASP A 593 4.35 -0.47 5.85
C ASP A 593 3.26 -0.05 6.85
N ASP A 594 3.64 0.35 8.08
CA ASP A 594 2.70 0.76 9.11
C ASP A 594 2.18 2.20 8.89
N PRO A 595 0.85 2.41 8.76
CA PRO A 595 0.26 3.73 8.59
C PRO A 595 0.14 4.57 9.89
N ASP A 596 0.42 4.03 11.08
CA ASP A 596 0.17 4.66 12.39
C ASP A 596 1.44 5.24 13.10
N ASP A 597 2.55 5.44 12.39
CA ASP A 597 3.90 5.71 12.96
C ASP A 597 4.18 7.15 13.44
N ILE A 598 3.30 7.70 14.28
CA ILE A 598 3.74 8.60 15.36
C ILE A 598 3.58 7.76 16.64
N PRO A 599 4.67 7.44 17.37
CA PRO A 599 4.54 6.83 18.69
C PRO A 599 3.54 7.63 19.51
N HIS A 600 2.47 6.96 19.90
CA HIS A 600 1.43 7.51 20.73
C HIS A 600 1.30 6.66 21.97
N VAL A 601 0.64 7.23 22.98
CA VAL A 601 0.38 6.55 24.24
C VAL A 601 -0.36 5.23 23.94
N ILE A 602 0.24 4.12 24.34
CA ILE A 602 -0.35 2.78 24.22
C ILE A 602 -1.26 2.53 25.41
N ALA A 603 -0.81 2.93 26.61
CA ALA A 603 -1.56 2.83 27.85
C ALA A 603 -1.53 4.16 28.60
N HIS A 604 -2.70 4.69 28.94
CA HIS A 604 -2.81 5.90 29.75
C HIS A 604 -2.62 5.59 31.24
N ALA A 605 -2.26 6.62 32.01
CA ALA A 605 -2.19 6.52 33.47
C ALA A 605 -3.50 5.94 34.07
N GLY A 606 -3.37 4.89 34.88
CA GLY A 606 -4.47 4.21 35.54
C GLY A 606 -5.20 3.16 34.68
N GLU A 607 -4.85 2.97 33.40
CA GLU A 607 -5.37 1.85 32.60
C GLU A 607 -4.67 0.54 32.97
N GLU A 608 -5.44 -0.53 33.17
CA GLU A 608 -4.87 -1.85 33.43
C GLU A 608 -4.30 -2.46 32.15
N ILE A 609 -3.04 -2.87 32.22
CA ILE A 609 -2.33 -3.65 31.22
C ILE A 609 -2.26 -5.08 31.73
N ILE A 610 -2.61 -6.05 30.88
CA ILE A 610 -2.51 -7.47 31.17
C ILE A 610 -1.62 -8.11 30.12
N ILE A 611 -0.49 -8.68 30.56
CA ILE A 611 0.38 -9.53 29.74
C ILE A 611 0.10 -10.98 30.15
N ASP A 612 -0.56 -11.73 29.27
CA ASP A 612 -0.93 -13.12 29.51
C ASP A 612 0.04 -14.05 28.77
N SER A 613 0.90 -14.75 29.52
CA SER A 613 1.85 -15.69 28.93
C SER A 613 1.23 -17.05 28.61
N ALA A 614 0.05 -17.37 29.15
CA ALA A 614 -0.66 -18.60 28.81
C ALA A 614 -1.24 -18.52 27.39
N ASP A 615 -1.84 -17.37 27.06
CA ASP A 615 -2.45 -17.12 25.75
C ASP A 615 -1.50 -16.39 24.77
N ASN A 616 -0.35 -15.90 25.25
CA ASN A 616 0.60 -15.05 24.50
C ASN A 616 -0.06 -13.79 23.93
N THR A 617 -0.91 -13.15 24.75
CA THR A 617 -1.63 -11.93 24.34
C THR A 617 -1.38 -10.80 25.32
N VAL A 618 -1.57 -9.57 24.83
CA VAL A 618 -1.46 -8.36 25.64
C VAL A 618 -2.71 -7.52 25.45
N THR A 619 -3.27 -7.04 26.55
CA THR A 619 -4.41 -6.12 26.54
C THR A 619 -4.16 -4.86 27.36
N VAL A 620 -4.78 -3.76 26.95
CA VAL A 620 -4.78 -2.47 27.67
C VAL A 620 -6.21 -1.98 27.79
N ALA A 621 -6.70 -1.81 29.02
CA ALA A 621 -8.11 -1.51 29.31
C ALA A 621 -9.09 -2.43 28.56
N GLY A 622 -8.75 -3.73 28.48
CA GLY A 622 -9.53 -4.75 27.76
C GLY A 622 -9.42 -4.72 26.24
N ARG A 623 -8.62 -3.80 25.65
CA ARG A 623 -8.36 -3.75 24.21
C ARG A 623 -7.12 -4.59 23.88
N ASN A 624 -7.21 -5.49 22.91
CA ASN A 624 -6.03 -6.22 22.42
C ASN A 624 -5.02 -5.27 21.77
N VAL A 625 -3.74 -5.40 22.13
CA VAL A 625 -2.63 -4.57 21.66
C VAL A 625 -1.49 -5.39 21.06
N ASP A 626 -1.76 -6.63 20.65
CA ASP A 626 -0.74 -7.58 20.15
C ASP A 626 0.06 -7.04 18.96
N LYS A 627 -0.54 -6.10 18.19
CA LYS A 627 0.15 -5.43 17.07
C LYS A 627 1.40 -4.64 17.49
N TYR A 628 1.51 -4.27 18.77
CA TYR A 628 2.66 -3.55 19.33
C TYR A 628 3.64 -4.46 20.09
N VAL A 629 3.35 -5.75 20.18
CA VAL A 629 4.25 -6.71 20.83
C VAL A 629 5.43 -6.97 19.89
N SER A 630 6.65 -6.86 20.43
CA SER A 630 7.88 -7.22 19.73
C SER A 630 7.76 -8.64 19.19
N TRP A 631 8.14 -8.83 17.93
CA TRP A 631 8.08 -10.15 17.28
C TRP A 631 9.09 -11.14 17.89
N LEU A 632 10.05 -10.66 18.66
CA LEU A 632 11.03 -11.45 19.40
C LEU A 632 10.59 -11.76 20.85
N SER A 633 9.43 -11.25 21.30
CA SER A 633 8.89 -11.58 22.62
C SER A 633 8.62 -13.07 22.74
N THR A 634 9.03 -13.67 23.85
CA THR A 634 8.99 -15.12 24.07
C THR A 634 7.97 -15.57 25.11
N PHE A 635 7.33 -14.65 25.83
CA PHE A 635 6.35 -14.94 26.90
C PHE A 635 6.84 -16.04 27.86
N PRO A 636 7.95 -15.81 28.58
CA PRO A 636 8.61 -16.86 29.32
C PRO A 636 7.79 -17.35 30.52
N SER A 637 7.89 -18.66 30.75
CA SER A 637 7.37 -19.33 31.94
C SER A 637 8.28 -19.11 33.15
N ILE A 638 7.70 -19.17 34.35
CA ILE A 638 8.43 -19.09 35.62
C ILE A 638 8.57 -20.48 36.26
N GLU A 639 9.76 -20.80 36.74
CA GLU A 639 10.05 -22.10 37.35
C GLU A 639 9.69 -22.14 38.86
N GLY A 640 8.97 -23.18 39.28
CA GLY A 640 8.67 -23.44 40.69
C GLY A 640 9.91 -23.90 41.48
N ASP A 641 10.03 -23.44 42.73
CA ASP A 641 11.13 -23.71 43.68
C ASP A 641 12.52 -23.24 43.21
N VAL A 642 12.56 -22.36 42.20
CA VAL A 642 13.78 -21.76 41.67
C VAL A 642 13.69 -20.24 41.80
N SER A 643 14.69 -19.64 42.46
CA SER A 643 14.82 -18.20 42.52
C SER A 643 15.19 -17.65 41.14
N GLN A 644 14.40 -16.69 40.66
CA GLN A 644 14.52 -16.09 39.34
C GLN A 644 14.48 -14.58 39.47
N GLU A 645 15.33 -13.90 38.72
CA GLU A 645 15.38 -12.44 38.67
C GLU A 645 14.63 -11.96 37.44
N MET A 646 13.70 -11.03 37.66
CA MET A 646 12.91 -10.39 36.62
C MET A 646 13.16 -8.89 36.66
N HIS A 647 13.26 -8.26 35.48
CA HIS A 647 13.30 -6.81 35.34
C HIS A 647 12.03 -6.31 34.67
N PHE A 648 11.44 -5.24 35.18
CA PHE A 648 10.15 -4.72 34.70
C PHE A 648 10.28 -3.32 34.07
N THR A 649 9.43 -3.03 33.10
CA THR A 649 9.28 -1.68 32.55
C THR A 649 7.78 -1.40 32.38
N PRO A 650 7.24 -0.33 32.97
CA PRO A 650 7.92 0.69 33.77
C PRO A 650 8.45 0.18 35.12
N ASP A 651 9.32 0.96 35.76
CA ASP A 651 9.76 0.72 37.14
C ASP A 651 8.56 0.66 38.11
N PRO A 652 8.51 -0.28 39.08
CA PRO A 652 7.45 -0.36 40.11
C PRO A 652 7.29 0.89 40.98
N ALA A 653 8.26 1.82 41.00
CA ALA A 653 8.06 3.14 41.61
C ALA A 653 7.03 3.99 40.84
N ASN A 654 6.83 3.72 39.55
CA ASN A 654 5.99 4.46 38.62
C ASN A 654 4.80 3.65 38.08
N ALA A 655 4.59 2.42 38.56
CA ALA A 655 3.42 1.62 38.26
C ALA A 655 3.13 0.63 39.39
N ASP A 656 1.86 0.27 39.54
CA ASP A 656 1.46 -0.88 40.34
C ASP A 656 1.61 -2.15 39.48
N ILE A 657 2.52 -3.05 39.87
CA ILE A 657 2.80 -4.28 39.13
C ILE A 657 2.53 -5.49 40.04
N THR A 658 1.70 -6.41 39.55
CA THR A 658 1.37 -7.67 40.21
C THR A 658 1.57 -8.83 39.24
N LEU A 659 2.30 -9.85 39.68
CA LEU A 659 2.47 -11.10 38.95
C LEU A 659 1.55 -12.15 39.56
N GLU A 660 0.61 -12.63 38.78
CA GLU A 660 -0.33 -13.70 39.10
C GLU A 660 0.13 -15.00 38.44
N TYR A 661 0.06 -16.11 39.18
CA TYR A 661 0.35 -17.43 38.64
C TYR A 661 -0.33 -18.54 39.43
N LYS A 662 -0.59 -19.66 38.77
CA LYS A 662 -1.10 -20.88 39.38
C LYS A 662 0.05 -21.88 39.55
N PRO A 663 0.62 -22.05 40.76
CA PRO A 663 1.76 -22.94 40.97
C PRO A 663 1.40 -24.38 40.60
N ALA A 664 2.36 -25.14 40.06
CA ALA A 664 2.11 -26.50 39.61
C ALA A 664 3.15 -27.49 40.14
N ILE A 665 2.74 -28.77 40.21
CA ILE A 665 3.57 -29.90 40.60
C ILE A 665 3.57 -30.98 39.51
N LYS A 666 4.73 -31.59 39.29
CA LYS A 666 4.96 -32.64 38.27
C LYS A 666 4.25 -33.95 38.54
#